data_AF-A0A7V0UK64-F1
#
_entry.id   AF-A0A7V0UK64-F1
#
_cell.length_a   1.000
_cell.length_b   1.000
_cell.length_c   1.000
_cell.angle_alpha   90.00
_cell.angle_beta   90.00
_cell.angle_gamma   90.00
#
_symmetry.space_group_name_H-M   'P 1'
#
loop_
_entity.id
_entity.type
_entity.pdbx_description
1 polymer ?
#
loop_
_entity_poly.entity_id
_entity_poly.type
_entity_poly.pdbx_seq_one_letter_code
_entity_poly.pdbx_strand_id
1 'polypeptide(L)'
;MIASAGVEAGNARDFLKTDAKTPLRGVYLAAGVRLTIETNSDFVLRMAQDSFEPVRSEQRIDPGHAQDVGLRLWIEETADPDEPPKSPYFRGLGALVFSGYSRRSSLLINLKRRYGAGRFTSHLASDAAFWKTVFFPSFLAIVGPAAGLTPLHAACVSWQGRGVILAGDSGAGKSTLSLALAQAGFDFLSDDRVLIGWRSGLLSAWGPSPDAKLTRESRAYFPALENLEDEPSFRFDPVESMGIHRAPSCEPQWIFFLDRRPDAAFSLHDIGPEEAALLLQRGLHRETEEIAEQQRRTIRALTERRRHKLCYGGDPHAAARALRLLLVEGRRPLGTEDGAAAPPAASVLSSSRPPGAAAAPPDPLRRFRPLPLQADLLVMGRSIRLETDNTSVLKHAVQVLAPFRNAAPTRSHFLWRIACEPHETRALSWPPLAAFSSGALRYVNIGRRGFIAVDLEAREAAGVLPERLADDAAGFCSVFLASMFYLTAPALGLTAISASCVAKDGKGLLIFGPPNSGKTTSSYCAAKLGMRFHADQSSFLELESGIVRAWGDFWPAAFRPDAARFLPELLTAGQTFSYLDQTFLCIDKNADAAISVPPAACVFLERRADALPKLIPLPAPEARELLAAAPPFRDDAAPNDDVLDALNRLPSYRLVYGDDPNMAALFFRSVLNTHAAMEARQ
;
A
#
# COMPACT_ATOMS: atom_id res chain seq x y z
N MET A 1 7.12 16.31 -12.26
CA MET A 1 6.17 15.18 -12.29
C MET A 1 5.25 15.15 -11.08
N ILE A 2 5.70 14.90 -9.85
CA ILE A 2 4.83 15.12 -8.66
C ILE A 2 4.43 16.60 -8.54
N ALA A 3 5.41 17.51 -8.68
CA ALA A 3 5.16 18.96 -8.69
C ALA A 3 4.27 19.43 -9.86
N SER A 4 4.13 18.65 -10.93
CA SER A 4 3.30 18.96 -12.10
C SER A 4 1.96 18.21 -12.11
N ALA A 5 1.90 17.02 -11.51
CA ALA A 5 0.67 16.24 -11.26
C ALA A 5 -0.23 16.91 -10.21
N GLY A 6 0.34 17.80 -9.37
CA GLY A 6 -0.43 18.69 -8.52
C GLY A 6 -1.27 19.73 -9.28
N VAL A 7 -0.98 20.03 -10.56
CA VAL A 7 -1.50 21.23 -11.23
C VAL A 7 -2.89 21.04 -11.87
N GLU A 8 -3.40 19.80 -12.05
CA GLU A 8 -4.64 19.54 -12.81
C GLU A 8 -5.96 19.60 -12.02
N ALA A 9 -5.92 19.83 -10.71
CA ALA A 9 -7.14 20.05 -9.93
C ALA A 9 -6.95 21.30 -9.08
N GLY A 10 -7.93 22.20 -9.06
CA GLY A 10 -7.89 23.54 -8.43
C GLY A 10 -7.59 23.62 -6.91
N ASN A 11 -6.98 22.58 -6.34
CA ASN A 11 -6.45 22.48 -4.99
C ASN A 11 -4.96 22.02 -5.02
N ALA A 12 -4.18 22.66 -5.90
CA ALA A 12 -2.94 22.16 -6.50
C ALA A 12 -1.72 21.97 -5.56
N ARG A 13 -1.89 22.08 -4.23
CA ARG A 13 -0.79 22.02 -3.25
C ARG A 13 -0.84 20.85 -2.29
N ASP A 14 -2.00 20.19 -2.12
CA ASP A 14 -2.11 19.06 -1.19
C ASP A 14 -2.19 17.71 -1.93
N PHE A 15 -1.04 17.27 -2.44
CA PHE A 15 -0.89 15.98 -3.12
C PHE A 15 -1.05 14.80 -2.16
N LEU A 16 -0.47 14.92 -0.95
CA LEU A 16 -0.50 13.90 0.10
C LEU A 16 -1.80 13.88 0.91
N LYS A 17 -2.71 14.83 0.66
CA LYS A 17 -3.98 14.99 1.37
C LYS A 17 -3.76 15.16 2.88
N THR A 18 -2.77 15.95 3.27
CA THR A 18 -2.46 16.26 4.68
C THR A 18 -3.63 16.95 5.36
N ASP A 19 -4.39 17.79 4.65
CA ASP A 19 -5.57 18.49 5.18
C ASP A 19 -6.83 17.62 5.27
N ALA A 20 -6.75 16.35 4.86
CA ALA A 20 -7.89 15.44 4.89
C ALA A 20 -8.41 15.26 6.32
N LYS A 21 -9.53 15.90 6.63
CA LYS A 21 -10.16 15.76 7.95
C LYS A 21 -10.99 14.48 8.01
N THR A 22 -10.86 13.74 9.09
CA THR A 22 -11.66 12.56 9.42
C THR A 22 -12.33 12.77 10.78
N PRO A 23 -13.32 13.68 10.87
CA PRO A 23 -13.87 14.15 12.16
C PRO A 23 -14.73 13.11 12.88
N LEU A 24 -15.23 12.09 12.17
CA LEU A 24 -16.06 11.04 12.74
C LEU A 24 -15.20 9.90 13.24
N ARG A 25 -15.60 9.32 14.37
CA ARG A 25 -14.90 8.21 14.99
C ARG A 25 -15.88 7.16 15.48
N GLY A 26 -15.62 5.91 15.11
CA GLY A 26 -16.33 4.73 15.61
C GLY A 26 -15.36 3.73 16.25
N VAL A 27 -15.83 3.02 17.27
CA VAL A 27 -15.06 1.97 17.95
C VAL A 27 -15.88 0.69 18.03
N TYR A 28 -15.31 -0.39 17.52
CA TYR A 28 -16.01 -1.66 17.32
C TYR A 28 -15.16 -2.83 17.81
N LEU A 29 -15.80 -3.96 18.12
CA LEU A 29 -15.17 -5.26 18.26
C LEU A 29 -15.33 -6.01 16.94
N ALA A 30 -14.24 -6.10 16.19
CA ALA A 30 -14.15 -6.83 14.94
C ALA A 30 -13.44 -8.16 15.21
N ALA A 31 -14.19 -9.26 15.25
CA ALA A 31 -13.69 -10.58 15.65
C ALA A 31 -12.93 -10.59 17.00
N GLY A 32 -13.48 -9.89 17.99
CA GLY A 32 -12.86 -9.75 19.33
C GLY A 32 -11.72 -8.74 19.42
N VAL A 33 -11.26 -8.20 18.28
CA VAL A 33 -10.22 -7.16 18.23
C VAL A 33 -10.86 -5.78 18.28
N ARG A 34 -10.30 -4.88 19.09
CA ARG A 34 -10.75 -3.49 19.16
C ARG A 34 -10.30 -2.72 17.93
N LEU A 35 -11.27 -2.36 17.08
CA LEU A 35 -11.07 -1.61 15.84
C LEU A 35 -11.56 -0.18 16.03
N THR A 36 -10.65 0.80 15.90
CA THR A 36 -10.99 2.22 15.83
C THR A 36 -10.99 2.66 14.37
N ILE A 37 -12.11 3.22 13.90
CA ILE A 37 -12.25 3.78 12.57
C ILE A 37 -12.43 5.29 12.67
N GLU A 38 -11.58 6.03 11.97
CA GLU A 38 -11.67 7.49 11.79
C GLU A 38 -12.02 7.78 10.34
N THR A 39 -13.07 8.57 10.10
CA THR A 39 -13.57 8.85 8.75
C THR A 39 -14.28 10.20 8.66
N ASN A 40 -14.53 10.68 7.44
CA ASN A 40 -15.43 11.79 7.14
C ASN A 40 -16.80 11.35 6.60
N SER A 41 -17.11 10.05 6.66
CA SER A 41 -18.36 9.51 6.13
C SER A 41 -19.15 8.71 7.17
N ASP A 42 -20.34 9.20 7.52
CA ASP A 42 -21.31 8.47 8.35
C ASP A 42 -21.76 7.15 7.70
N PHE A 43 -21.76 7.08 6.37
CA PHE A 43 -22.07 5.84 5.67
C PHE A 43 -21.06 4.74 5.99
N VAL A 44 -19.77 5.06 6.03
CA VAL A 44 -18.72 4.10 6.40
C VAL A 44 -18.89 3.61 7.85
N LEU A 45 -19.22 4.51 8.79
CA LEU A 45 -19.47 4.12 10.18
C LEU A 45 -20.73 3.26 10.33
N ARG A 46 -21.78 3.50 9.53
CA ARG A 46 -22.96 2.63 9.48
C ARG A 46 -22.61 1.25 8.93
N MET A 47 -21.83 1.18 7.85
CA MET A 47 -21.36 -0.12 7.32
C MET A 47 -20.50 -0.88 8.33
N ALA A 48 -19.67 -0.18 9.11
CA ALA A 48 -18.91 -0.78 10.20
C ALA A 48 -19.82 -1.26 11.34
N GLN A 49 -20.84 -0.49 11.72
CA GLN A 49 -21.83 -0.86 12.73
C GLN A 49 -22.68 -2.08 12.31
N ASP A 50 -23.01 -2.19 11.02
CA ASP A 50 -23.70 -3.35 10.47
C ASP A 50 -22.79 -4.60 10.44
N SER A 51 -21.47 -4.41 10.37
CA SER A 51 -20.50 -5.50 10.23
C SER A 51 -19.90 -5.96 11.57
N PHE A 52 -19.87 -5.09 12.59
CA PHE A 52 -19.12 -5.31 13.83
C PHE A 52 -19.91 -4.90 15.08
N GLU A 53 -19.59 -5.52 16.23
CA GLU A 53 -20.22 -5.20 17.51
C GLU A 53 -19.73 -3.83 18.01
N PRO A 54 -20.60 -2.84 18.31
CA PRO A 54 -20.16 -1.55 18.85
C PRO A 54 -19.65 -1.70 20.29
N VAL A 55 -18.52 -1.06 20.62
CA VAL A 55 -18.01 -1.04 21.99
C VAL A 55 -18.80 -0.02 22.81
N ARG A 56 -19.50 -0.48 23.86
CA ARG A 56 -20.19 0.40 24.82
C ARG A 56 -19.24 0.88 25.90
N SER A 57 -19.41 2.12 26.38
CA SER A 57 -18.55 2.80 27.38
C SER A 57 -18.39 2.04 28.70
N GLU A 58 -19.29 1.11 29.00
CA GLU A 58 -19.31 0.30 30.24
C GLU A 58 -18.59 -1.06 30.10
N GLN A 59 -18.16 -1.46 28.89
CA GLN A 59 -17.37 -2.67 28.71
C GLN A 59 -15.95 -2.43 29.22
N ARG A 60 -15.64 -3.01 30.39
CA ARG A 60 -14.30 -3.08 30.96
C ARG A 60 -13.42 -3.90 30.01
N ILE A 61 -12.71 -3.22 29.11
CA ILE A 61 -11.72 -3.84 28.25
C ILE A 61 -10.46 -4.02 29.10
N ASP A 62 -10.03 -5.26 29.25
CA ASP A 62 -8.86 -5.60 30.05
C ASP A 62 -7.61 -4.90 29.45
N PRO A 63 -6.95 -3.98 30.17
CA PRO A 63 -5.88 -3.15 29.62
C PRO A 63 -4.64 -3.95 29.16
N GLY A 64 -4.55 -5.24 29.51
CA GLY A 64 -3.46 -6.13 29.11
C GLY A 64 -3.69 -6.95 27.83
N HIS A 65 -4.88 -6.96 27.22
CA HIS A 65 -5.22 -7.94 26.17
C HIS A 65 -5.91 -7.40 24.90
N ALA A 66 -6.31 -6.13 24.81
CA ALA A 66 -6.84 -5.57 23.56
C ALA A 66 -5.69 -5.10 22.66
N GLN A 67 -5.36 -5.91 21.65
CA GLN A 67 -4.47 -5.48 20.58
C GLN A 67 -5.23 -4.51 19.65
N ASP A 68 -5.15 -3.22 19.95
CA ASP A 68 -5.87 -2.19 19.18
C ASP A 68 -5.42 -2.15 17.71
N VAL A 69 -6.41 -2.08 16.83
CA VAL A 69 -6.25 -1.85 15.39
C VAL A 69 -6.83 -0.48 15.05
N GLY A 70 -6.04 0.35 14.38
CA GLY A 70 -6.47 1.66 13.92
C GLY A 70 -6.70 1.68 12.41
N LEU A 71 -7.72 2.43 11.98
CA LEU A 71 -8.03 2.60 10.56
C LEU A 71 -8.49 4.03 10.29
N ARG A 72 -7.78 4.76 9.46
CA ARG A 72 -8.19 6.08 8.96
C ARG A 72 -8.61 5.98 7.50
N LEU A 73 -9.85 6.37 7.22
CA LEU A 73 -10.47 6.32 5.89
C LEU A 73 -10.93 7.70 5.51
N TRP A 74 -10.35 8.26 4.45
CA TRP A 74 -10.82 9.53 3.91
C TRP A 74 -11.59 9.30 2.61
N ILE A 75 -12.82 9.78 2.57
CA ILE A 75 -13.68 9.72 1.39
C ILE A 75 -13.55 11.04 0.65
N GLU A 76 -12.99 10.97 -0.55
CA GLU A 76 -12.83 12.09 -1.45
C GLU A 76 -14.09 12.28 -2.29
N GLU A 77 -14.64 13.50 -2.27
CA GLU A 77 -15.77 13.92 -3.10
C GLU A 77 -15.32 14.10 -4.57
N THR A 78 -15.09 12.98 -5.24
CA THR A 78 -14.80 12.96 -6.68
C THR A 78 -15.59 11.84 -7.33
N ALA A 79 -16.34 12.18 -8.37
CA ALA A 79 -16.84 11.18 -9.31
C ALA A 79 -15.64 10.65 -10.10
N ASP A 80 -15.34 9.36 -9.95
CA ASP A 80 -14.47 8.63 -10.87
C ASP A 80 -15.39 7.71 -11.67
N PRO A 81 -15.93 8.17 -12.81
CA PRO A 81 -16.92 7.43 -13.57
C PRO A 81 -16.36 6.19 -14.29
N ASP A 82 -15.03 6.01 -14.31
CA ASP A 82 -14.33 5.16 -15.28
C ASP A 82 -13.81 3.81 -14.76
N GLU A 83 -14.25 3.29 -13.61
CA GLU A 83 -13.89 1.89 -13.28
C GLU A 83 -14.96 1.13 -12.51
N PRO A 84 -15.59 0.09 -13.10
CA PRO A 84 -16.37 -0.85 -12.31
C PRO A 84 -15.44 -1.55 -11.31
N PRO A 85 -15.90 -1.85 -10.09
CA PRO A 85 -15.10 -2.53 -9.07
C PRO A 85 -14.65 -3.91 -9.60
N LYS A 86 -13.39 -3.99 -10.03
CA LYS A 86 -12.70 -5.24 -10.33
C LYS A 86 -12.02 -5.74 -9.05
N SER A 87 -11.69 -7.03 -9.01
CA SER A 87 -11.06 -7.68 -7.85
C SER A 87 -9.93 -6.83 -7.21
N PRO A 88 -9.89 -6.69 -5.88
CA PRO A 88 -8.88 -5.89 -5.21
C PRO A 88 -7.48 -6.45 -5.46
N TYR A 89 -6.50 -5.55 -5.58
CA TYR A 89 -5.10 -5.90 -5.74
C TYR A 89 -4.36 -5.75 -4.42
N PHE A 90 -3.74 -6.83 -3.94
CA PHE A 90 -2.97 -6.82 -2.70
C PHE A 90 -1.50 -7.13 -2.98
N ARG A 91 -0.60 -6.30 -2.44
CA ARG A 91 0.83 -6.57 -2.42
C ARG A 91 1.47 -5.98 -1.18
N GLY A 92 2.52 -6.61 -0.69
CA GLY A 92 3.31 -6.06 0.40
C GLY A 92 4.80 -6.34 0.26
N LEU A 93 5.57 -5.68 1.10
CA LEU A 93 7.00 -5.90 1.31
C LEU A 93 7.27 -5.73 2.80
N GLY A 94 7.63 -6.82 3.48
CA GLY A 94 7.80 -6.81 4.94
C GLY A 94 6.49 -6.50 5.67
N ALA A 95 6.47 -5.41 6.44
CA ALA A 95 5.32 -5.00 7.26
C ALA A 95 4.33 -4.08 6.54
N LEU A 96 4.71 -3.52 5.38
CA LEU A 96 3.89 -2.60 4.61
C LEU A 96 3.09 -3.38 3.56
N VAL A 97 1.77 -3.27 3.59
CA VAL A 97 0.85 -3.92 2.67
C VAL A 97 -0.04 -2.88 2.02
N PHE A 98 -0.04 -2.85 0.70
CA PHE A 98 -0.89 -1.99 -0.12
C PHE A 98 -2.06 -2.79 -0.70
N SER A 99 -3.25 -2.19 -0.62
CA SER A 99 -4.48 -2.68 -1.21
C SER A 99 -5.01 -1.64 -2.20
N GLY A 100 -4.96 -1.95 -3.49
CA GLY A 100 -5.47 -1.11 -4.58
C GLY A 100 -6.86 -1.58 -5.04
N TYR A 101 -7.83 -0.68 -5.03
CA TYR A 101 -9.21 -0.96 -5.46
C TYR A 101 -9.53 -0.29 -6.80
N SER A 102 -9.03 0.93 -7.00
CA SER A 102 -9.04 1.65 -8.28
C SER A 102 -7.79 2.54 -8.39
N ARG A 103 -7.74 3.42 -9.39
CA ARG A 103 -6.66 4.42 -9.53
C ARG A 103 -6.61 5.43 -8.38
N ARG A 104 -7.74 5.72 -7.74
CA ARG A 104 -7.85 6.71 -6.66
C ARG A 104 -8.31 6.12 -5.32
N SER A 105 -8.78 4.88 -5.31
CA SER A 105 -9.20 4.17 -4.10
C SER A 105 -8.17 3.12 -3.68
N SER A 106 -7.58 3.31 -2.51
CA SER A 106 -6.48 2.47 -2.01
C SER A 106 -6.30 2.58 -0.49
N LEU A 107 -5.60 1.60 0.09
CA LEU A 107 -5.28 1.52 1.51
C LEU A 107 -3.82 1.07 1.67
N LEU A 108 -3.07 1.73 2.54
CA LEU A 108 -1.81 1.23 3.08
C LEU A 108 -2.04 0.71 4.50
N ILE A 109 -1.54 -0.50 4.77
CA ILE A 109 -1.57 -1.14 6.10
C ILE A 109 -0.13 -1.31 6.58
N ASN A 110 0.17 -0.83 7.78
CA ASN A 110 1.37 -1.17 8.53
C ASN A 110 1.03 -2.22 9.58
N LEU A 111 1.50 -3.45 9.37
CA LEU A 111 1.19 -4.58 10.24
C LEU A 111 1.91 -4.55 11.59
N LYS A 112 3.10 -3.93 11.67
CA LYS A 112 3.81 -3.73 12.96
C LYS A 112 3.02 -2.79 13.88
N ARG A 113 2.42 -1.75 13.29
CA ARG A 113 1.60 -0.75 14.01
C ARG A 113 0.13 -1.15 14.13
N ARG A 114 -0.30 -2.23 13.46
CA ARG A 114 -1.71 -2.62 13.29
C ARG A 114 -2.59 -1.44 12.84
N TYR A 115 -2.10 -0.67 11.88
CA TYR A 115 -2.72 0.58 11.46
C TYR A 115 -2.90 0.65 9.95
N GLY A 116 -4.09 1.03 9.48
CA GLY A 116 -4.40 1.28 8.08
C GLY A 116 -4.72 2.76 7.81
N ALA A 117 -4.24 3.29 6.69
CA ALA A 117 -4.60 4.61 6.18
C ALA A 117 -5.00 4.51 4.71
N GLY A 118 -6.20 4.98 4.38
CA GLY A 118 -6.76 4.81 3.04
C GLY A 118 -7.58 5.99 2.57
N ARG A 119 -7.63 6.10 1.25
CA ARG A 119 -8.38 7.10 0.49
C ARG A 119 -9.31 6.39 -0.47
N PHE A 120 -10.55 6.85 -0.56
CA PHE A 120 -11.59 6.24 -1.40
C PHE A 120 -12.39 7.32 -2.11
N THR A 121 -12.78 7.08 -3.35
CA THR A 121 -13.74 7.94 -4.06
C THR A 121 -15.13 7.79 -3.45
N SER A 122 -15.94 8.85 -3.48
CA SER A 122 -17.33 8.80 -3.02
C SER A 122 -18.16 7.72 -3.74
N HIS A 123 -17.90 7.50 -5.03
CA HIS A 123 -18.56 6.46 -5.82
C HIS A 123 -18.35 5.05 -5.23
N LEU A 124 -17.10 4.63 -5.02
CA LEU A 124 -16.81 3.33 -4.42
C LEU A 124 -17.25 3.27 -2.95
N ALA A 125 -17.10 4.39 -2.22
CA ALA A 125 -17.46 4.45 -0.81
C ALA A 125 -18.97 4.34 -0.55
N SER A 126 -19.82 4.67 -1.53
CA SER A 126 -21.27 4.51 -1.44
C SER A 126 -21.77 3.07 -1.64
N ASP A 127 -20.90 2.14 -2.06
CA ASP A 127 -21.27 0.75 -2.27
C ASP A 127 -21.23 -0.04 -0.94
N ALA A 128 -22.41 -0.41 -0.44
CA ALA A 128 -22.53 -1.22 0.78
C ALA A 128 -21.91 -2.61 0.64
N ALA A 129 -22.06 -3.24 -0.52
CA ALA A 129 -21.53 -4.57 -0.79
C ALA A 129 -20.00 -4.55 -0.80
N PHE A 130 -19.39 -3.49 -1.35
CA PHE A 130 -17.94 -3.29 -1.27
C PHE A 130 -17.43 -3.35 0.18
N TRP A 131 -18.04 -2.61 1.11
CA TRP A 131 -17.60 -2.60 2.51
C TRP A 131 -17.77 -3.97 3.19
N LYS A 132 -18.95 -4.56 3.08
CA LYS A 132 -19.36 -5.78 3.80
C LYS A 132 -18.70 -7.05 3.24
N THR A 133 -18.47 -7.11 1.93
CA THR A 133 -18.05 -8.35 1.24
C THR A 133 -16.60 -8.31 0.76
N VAL A 134 -16.03 -7.12 0.56
CA VAL A 134 -14.67 -6.95 0.03
C VAL A 134 -13.75 -6.32 1.08
N PHE A 135 -14.03 -5.09 1.50
CA PHE A 135 -13.10 -4.30 2.29
C PHE A 135 -12.89 -4.86 3.70
N PHE A 136 -13.93 -4.95 4.52
CA PHE A 136 -13.81 -5.40 5.91
C PHE A 136 -13.29 -6.84 6.04
N PRO A 137 -13.80 -7.82 5.27
CA PRO A 137 -13.26 -9.18 5.34
C PRO A 137 -11.79 -9.24 4.94
N SER A 138 -11.38 -8.54 3.87
CA SER A 138 -9.99 -8.53 3.42
C SER A 138 -9.07 -7.81 4.42
N PHE A 139 -9.52 -6.68 4.98
CA PHE A 139 -8.78 -5.94 5.99
C PHE A 139 -8.53 -6.80 7.22
N LEU A 140 -9.56 -7.46 7.77
CA LEU A 140 -9.41 -8.37 8.91
C LEU A 140 -8.55 -9.58 8.59
N ALA A 141 -8.63 -10.14 7.38
CA ALA A 141 -7.77 -11.24 6.98
C ALA A 141 -6.28 -10.83 6.92
N ILE A 142 -5.99 -9.57 6.60
CA ILE A 142 -4.61 -9.05 6.49
C ILE A 142 -4.07 -8.62 7.86
N VAL A 143 -4.84 -7.86 8.64
CA VAL A 143 -4.38 -7.33 9.94
C VAL A 143 -4.60 -8.29 11.10
N GLY A 144 -5.57 -9.21 10.96
CA GLY A 144 -5.97 -10.17 11.99
C GLY A 144 -4.81 -10.97 12.58
N PRO A 145 -3.93 -11.59 11.76
CA PRO A 145 -2.73 -12.28 12.27
C PRO A 145 -1.86 -11.42 13.19
N ALA A 146 -1.60 -10.16 12.80
CA ALA A 146 -0.84 -9.21 13.62
C ALA A 146 -1.60 -8.76 14.88
N ALA A 147 -2.93 -8.88 14.88
CA ALA A 147 -3.81 -8.64 16.04
C ALA A 147 -4.10 -9.90 16.87
N GLY A 148 -3.43 -11.02 16.56
CA GLY A 148 -3.54 -12.28 17.30
C GLY A 148 -4.68 -13.22 16.88
N LEU A 149 -5.31 -12.97 15.74
CA LEU A 149 -6.29 -13.86 15.13
C LEU A 149 -5.60 -14.89 14.23
N THR A 150 -6.14 -16.11 14.23
CA THR A 150 -5.70 -17.20 13.36
C THR A 150 -6.76 -17.46 12.30
N PRO A 151 -6.60 -16.96 11.06
CA PRO A 151 -7.55 -17.15 9.99
C PRO A 151 -7.45 -18.57 9.41
N LEU A 152 -8.43 -19.42 9.69
CA LEU A 152 -8.53 -20.77 9.14
C LEU A 152 -9.39 -20.78 7.89
N HIS A 153 -8.94 -21.49 6.84
CA HIS A 153 -9.78 -21.78 5.67
C HIS A 153 -10.74 -22.94 6.00
N ALA A 154 -11.85 -22.59 6.62
CA ALA A 154 -12.85 -23.51 7.15
C ALA A 154 -14.24 -22.87 7.08
N ALA A 155 -15.27 -23.70 7.25
CA ALA A 155 -16.62 -23.24 7.57
C ALA A 155 -16.89 -23.41 9.07
N CYS A 156 -17.85 -22.68 9.62
CA CYS A 156 -18.28 -22.82 11.00
C CYS A 156 -19.78 -22.57 11.13
N VAL A 157 -20.42 -23.41 11.94
CA VAL A 157 -21.79 -23.24 12.42
C VAL A 157 -21.81 -23.36 13.94
N SER A 158 -22.87 -22.91 14.59
CA SER A 158 -23.01 -22.89 16.04
C SER A 158 -24.32 -23.56 16.47
N TRP A 159 -24.27 -24.31 17.57
CA TRP A 159 -25.46 -24.79 18.27
C TRP A 159 -25.41 -24.32 19.72
N GLN A 160 -26.33 -23.45 20.12
CA GLN A 160 -26.38 -22.89 21.48
C GLN A 160 -25.02 -22.29 21.92
N GLY A 161 -24.34 -21.58 21.03
CA GLY A 161 -23.03 -20.98 21.26
C GLY A 161 -21.84 -21.93 21.16
N ARG A 162 -22.07 -23.23 20.89
CA ARG A 162 -21.03 -24.25 20.71
C ARG A 162 -20.72 -24.43 19.23
N GLY A 163 -19.51 -24.06 18.83
CA GLY A 163 -19.05 -24.03 17.45
C GLY A 163 -18.64 -25.40 16.89
N VAL A 164 -19.01 -25.63 15.64
CA VAL A 164 -18.61 -26.77 14.81
C VAL A 164 -17.81 -26.23 13.63
N ILE A 165 -16.50 -26.49 13.63
CA ILE A 165 -15.61 -26.11 12.53
C ILE A 165 -15.56 -27.26 11.52
N LEU A 166 -15.76 -26.93 10.25
CA LEU A 166 -15.64 -27.84 9.11
C LEU A 166 -14.40 -27.45 8.31
N ALA A 167 -13.34 -28.24 8.42
CA ALA A 167 -12.09 -28.05 7.69
C ALA A 167 -11.95 -29.11 6.59
N GLY A 168 -11.20 -28.82 5.54
CA GLY A 168 -10.98 -29.77 4.44
C GLY A 168 -10.57 -29.06 3.16
N ASP A 169 -10.14 -29.83 2.17
CA ASP A 169 -9.67 -29.30 0.89
C ASP A 169 -10.78 -28.54 0.13
N SER A 170 -10.37 -27.79 -0.89
CA SER A 170 -11.34 -27.19 -1.81
C SER A 170 -12.20 -28.29 -2.45
N GLY A 171 -13.51 -28.06 -2.53
CA GLY A 171 -14.45 -29.08 -3.04
C GLY A 171 -14.91 -30.13 -2.02
N ALA A 172 -14.31 -30.20 -0.81
CA ALA A 172 -14.72 -31.14 0.24
C ALA A 172 -16.13 -30.87 0.82
N GLY A 173 -16.82 -29.83 0.34
CA GLY A 173 -18.20 -29.54 0.70
C GLY A 173 -18.39 -28.68 1.96
N LYS A 174 -17.37 -27.94 2.40
CA LYS A 174 -17.42 -27.04 3.58
C LYS A 174 -18.63 -26.08 3.53
N SER A 175 -18.74 -25.28 2.47
CA SER A 175 -19.84 -24.33 2.31
C SER A 175 -21.19 -25.02 2.23
N THR A 176 -21.31 -26.04 1.39
CA THR A 176 -22.54 -26.82 1.21
C THR A 176 -23.01 -27.48 2.51
N LEU A 177 -22.12 -28.13 3.26
CA LEU A 177 -22.48 -28.79 4.52
C LEU A 177 -22.80 -27.79 5.62
N SER A 178 -22.12 -26.64 5.68
CA SER A 178 -22.41 -25.59 6.65
C SER A 178 -23.82 -25.01 6.48
N LEU A 179 -24.26 -24.80 5.24
CA LEU A 179 -25.63 -24.35 4.95
C LEU A 179 -26.67 -25.43 5.22
N ALA A 180 -26.38 -26.70 4.89
CA ALA A 180 -27.28 -27.81 5.23
C ALA A 180 -27.44 -27.99 6.75
N LEU A 181 -26.37 -27.80 7.53
CA LEU A 181 -26.44 -27.76 9.00
C LEU A 181 -27.27 -26.57 9.50
N ALA A 182 -27.14 -25.41 8.85
CA ALA A 182 -27.93 -24.24 9.20
C ALA A 182 -29.43 -24.44 8.95
N GLN A 183 -29.81 -25.06 7.82
CA GLN A 183 -31.20 -25.50 7.59
C GLN A 183 -31.66 -26.57 8.58
N ALA A 184 -30.73 -27.38 9.08
CA ALA A 184 -30.96 -28.29 10.18
C ALA A 184 -30.91 -27.59 11.55
N GLY A 185 -31.10 -26.27 11.63
CA GLY A 185 -31.29 -25.50 12.87
C GLY A 185 -30.04 -25.04 13.59
N PHE A 186 -28.84 -25.23 13.02
CA PHE A 186 -27.64 -24.56 13.53
C PHE A 186 -27.62 -23.08 13.12
N ASP A 187 -26.98 -22.24 13.90
CA ASP A 187 -26.71 -20.86 13.51
C ASP A 187 -25.50 -20.81 12.57
N PHE A 188 -25.64 -20.20 11.41
CA PHE A 188 -24.56 -20.02 10.45
C PHE A 188 -23.55 -18.97 10.96
N LEU A 189 -22.25 -19.23 10.77
CA LEU A 189 -21.20 -18.28 11.16
C LEU A 189 -20.29 -17.92 9.99
N SER A 190 -19.76 -18.90 9.26
CA SER A 190 -19.01 -18.66 8.02
C SER A 190 -18.88 -19.92 7.17
N ASP A 191 -18.60 -19.78 5.87
CA ASP A 191 -18.37 -20.89 4.95
C ASP A 191 -16.96 -20.93 4.33
N ASP A 192 -16.21 -19.82 4.34
CA ASP A 192 -14.89 -19.69 3.68
C ASP A 192 -13.72 -19.49 4.65
N ARG A 193 -13.88 -18.58 5.63
CA ARG A 193 -12.83 -18.26 6.60
C ARG A 193 -13.39 -18.11 8.00
N VAL A 194 -12.73 -18.73 8.96
CA VAL A 194 -13.06 -18.58 10.39
C VAL A 194 -11.87 -17.93 11.07
N LEU A 195 -12.09 -16.78 11.70
CA LEU A 195 -11.10 -16.13 12.54
C LEU A 195 -11.17 -16.75 13.92
N ILE A 196 -10.06 -17.34 14.40
CA ILE A 196 -9.96 -17.92 15.74
C ILE A 196 -9.06 -17.04 16.60
N GLY A 197 -9.49 -16.75 17.82
CA GLY A 197 -8.71 -15.94 18.76
C GLY A 197 -9.22 -16.08 20.18
N TRP A 198 -8.60 -15.36 21.10
CA TRP A 198 -8.95 -15.39 22.51
C TRP A 198 -9.83 -14.18 22.86
N ARG A 199 -10.99 -14.41 23.48
CA ARG A 199 -11.86 -13.39 24.06
C ARG A 199 -12.03 -13.71 25.55
N SER A 200 -11.52 -12.83 26.42
CA SER A 200 -11.62 -12.99 27.88
C SER A 200 -11.14 -14.36 28.38
N GLY A 201 -10.03 -14.86 27.83
CA GLY A 201 -9.45 -16.17 28.18
C GLY A 201 -10.16 -17.38 27.55
N LEU A 202 -11.26 -17.20 26.83
CA LEU A 202 -11.94 -18.26 26.09
C LEU A 202 -11.57 -18.21 24.61
N LEU A 203 -11.35 -19.39 24.03
CA LEU A 203 -11.18 -19.51 22.59
C LEU A 203 -12.51 -19.20 21.90
N SER A 204 -12.48 -18.37 20.88
CA SER A 204 -13.68 -17.89 20.17
C SER A 204 -13.45 -17.91 18.67
N ALA A 205 -14.54 -18.14 17.93
CA ALA A 205 -14.58 -18.19 16.49
C ALA A 205 -15.52 -17.12 15.94
N TRP A 206 -15.10 -16.44 14.86
CA TRP A 206 -15.85 -15.39 14.18
C TRP A 206 -15.84 -15.59 12.66
N GLY A 207 -16.95 -15.23 12.02
CA GLY A 207 -17.08 -15.19 10.57
C GLY A 207 -16.83 -13.77 10.05
N PRO A 208 -15.84 -13.56 9.16
CA PRO A 208 -15.49 -12.23 8.68
C PRO A 208 -16.44 -11.69 7.60
N SER A 209 -17.30 -12.52 7.02
CA SER A 209 -18.22 -12.15 5.93
C SER A 209 -19.68 -12.51 6.25
N PRO A 210 -20.64 -11.63 5.90
CA PRO A 210 -22.07 -11.92 6.03
C PRO A 210 -22.60 -12.89 4.95
N ASP A 211 -21.93 -12.94 3.79
CA ASP A 211 -22.41 -13.72 2.65
C ASP A 211 -21.91 -15.16 2.72
N ALA A 212 -22.70 -16.07 2.14
CA ALA A 212 -22.24 -17.40 1.78
C ALA A 212 -21.84 -17.43 0.30
N LYS A 213 -20.87 -18.29 -0.05
CA LYS A 213 -20.44 -18.55 -1.43
C LYS A 213 -20.71 -20.00 -1.80
N LEU A 214 -21.41 -20.21 -2.91
CA LEU A 214 -21.64 -21.55 -3.47
C LEU A 214 -21.19 -21.65 -4.92
N THR A 215 -20.91 -22.88 -5.35
CA THR A 215 -20.74 -23.22 -6.76
C THR A 215 -22.10 -23.47 -7.41
N ARG A 216 -22.17 -23.30 -8.74
CA ARG A 216 -23.37 -23.64 -9.53
C ARG A 216 -23.90 -25.04 -9.22
N GLU A 217 -23.02 -26.03 -9.13
CA GLU A 217 -23.37 -27.44 -8.84
C GLU A 217 -24.00 -27.60 -7.45
N SER A 218 -23.49 -26.86 -6.45
CA SER A 218 -24.01 -26.96 -5.07
C SER A 218 -25.39 -26.33 -4.91
N ARG A 219 -25.80 -25.44 -5.83
CA ARG A 219 -27.14 -24.82 -5.83
C ARG A 219 -28.25 -25.86 -5.87
N ALA A 220 -28.03 -26.99 -6.56
CA ALA A 220 -29.02 -28.05 -6.71
C ALA A 220 -29.48 -28.67 -5.38
N TYR A 221 -28.72 -28.50 -4.30
CA TYR A 221 -29.11 -28.97 -2.97
C TYR A 221 -30.02 -27.98 -2.23
N PHE A 222 -30.17 -26.74 -2.71
CA PHE A 222 -30.88 -25.68 -2.00
C PHE A 222 -31.95 -25.05 -2.90
N PRO A 223 -33.19 -25.60 -2.91
CA PRO A 223 -34.28 -25.09 -3.74
C PRO A 223 -34.57 -23.59 -3.56
N ALA A 224 -34.34 -23.06 -2.35
CA ALA A 224 -34.49 -21.64 -2.04
C ALA A 224 -33.58 -20.71 -2.89
N LEU A 225 -32.54 -21.25 -3.53
CA LEU A 225 -31.56 -20.49 -4.30
C LEU A 225 -31.77 -20.61 -5.82
N GLU A 226 -32.81 -21.31 -6.30
CA GLU A 226 -33.05 -21.55 -7.73
C GLU A 226 -33.16 -20.27 -8.56
N ASN A 227 -33.66 -19.18 -7.97
CA ASN A 227 -33.88 -17.90 -8.64
C ASN A 227 -32.63 -17.00 -8.73
N LEU A 228 -31.49 -17.42 -8.18
CA LEU A 228 -30.24 -16.66 -8.25
C LEU A 228 -29.55 -16.81 -9.61
N GLU A 229 -28.80 -15.78 -10.01
CA GLU A 229 -28.07 -15.73 -11.29
C GLU A 229 -27.17 -16.95 -11.52
N ASP A 230 -27.14 -17.44 -12.76
CA ASP A 230 -26.43 -18.66 -13.13
C ASP A 230 -24.92 -18.44 -13.38
N GLU A 231 -24.20 -18.03 -12.34
CA GLU A 231 -22.74 -17.85 -12.35
C GLU A 231 -22.01 -19.14 -11.89
N PRO A 232 -20.76 -19.41 -12.33
CA PRO A 232 -19.99 -20.58 -11.87
C PRO A 232 -19.83 -20.65 -10.34
N SER A 233 -19.71 -19.49 -9.70
CA SER A 233 -19.85 -19.34 -8.26
C SER A 233 -20.51 -18.01 -7.94
N PHE A 234 -21.44 -18.01 -6.99
CA PHE A 234 -22.22 -16.83 -6.60
C PHE A 234 -22.15 -16.60 -5.09
N ARG A 235 -22.34 -15.35 -4.67
CA ARG A 235 -22.46 -14.94 -3.27
C ARG A 235 -23.89 -14.50 -3.00
N PHE A 236 -24.40 -14.76 -1.81
CA PHE A 236 -25.74 -14.37 -1.40
C PHE A 236 -25.82 -14.20 0.12
N ASP A 237 -26.80 -13.43 0.59
CA ASP A 237 -27.11 -13.37 2.01
C ASP A 237 -27.92 -14.62 2.41
N PRO A 238 -27.36 -15.50 3.26
CA PRO A 238 -28.06 -16.71 3.69
C PRO A 238 -29.31 -16.43 4.53
N VAL A 239 -29.35 -15.34 5.29
CA VAL A 239 -30.50 -14.98 6.14
C VAL A 239 -31.67 -14.57 5.27
N GLU A 240 -31.45 -13.67 4.31
CA GLU A 240 -32.51 -13.21 3.40
C GLU A 240 -32.95 -14.31 2.44
N SER A 241 -32.00 -15.07 1.89
CA SER A 241 -32.30 -16.05 0.83
C SER A 241 -32.85 -17.37 1.36
N MET A 242 -32.49 -17.78 2.59
CA MET A 242 -32.82 -19.10 3.14
C MET A 242 -33.52 -19.06 4.49
N GLY A 243 -33.69 -17.88 5.11
CA GLY A 243 -34.32 -17.75 6.42
C GLY A 243 -33.55 -18.40 7.56
N ILE A 244 -32.23 -18.61 7.40
CA ILE A 244 -31.39 -19.22 8.44
C ILE A 244 -30.85 -18.18 9.42
N HIS A 245 -30.55 -18.64 10.64
CA HIS A 245 -30.05 -17.77 11.70
C HIS A 245 -28.53 -17.61 11.62
N ARG A 246 -28.01 -16.47 12.09
CA ARG A 246 -26.57 -16.21 12.17
C ARG A 246 -26.07 -16.07 13.60
N ALA A 247 -24.95 -16.70 13.90
CA ALA A 247 -24.23 -16.51 15.16
C ALA A 247 -23.13 -15.45 14.97
N PRO A 248 -23.04 -14.43 15.84
CA PRO A 248 -21.98 -13.41 15.76
C PRO A 248 -20.61 -13.99 16.16
N SER A 249 -20.61 -14.98 17.05
CA SER A 249 -19.43 -15.71 17.50
C SER A 249 -19.85 -17.01 18.17
N CYS A 250 -18.92 -17.95 18.34
CA CYS A 250 -19.13 -19.16 19.15
C CYS A 250 -17.84 -19.62 19.81
N GLU A 251 -17.95 -20.44 20.87
CA GLU A 251 -16.80 -21.17 21.41
C GLU A 251 -16.63 -22.46 20.59
N PRO A 252 -15.50 -22.67 19.87
CA PRO A 252 -15.31 -23.87 19.08
C PRO A 252 -15.18 -25.11 19.98
N GLN A 253 -16.00 -26.14 19.70
CA GLN A 253 -16.10 -27.37 20.51
C GLN A 253 -15.84 -28.63 19.68
N TRP A 254 -16.12 -28.59 18.38
CA TRP A 254 -15.89 -29.69 17.45
C TRP A 254 -15.17 -29.23 16.19
N ILE A 255 -14.31 -30.10 15.67
CA ILE A 255 -13.61 -29.93 14.41
C ILE A 255 -13.84 -31.19 13.59
N PHE A 256 -14.42 -31.03 12.40
CA PHE A 256 -14.59 -32.10 11.44
C PHE A 256 -13.71 -31.85 10.22
N PHE A 257 -12.81 -32.79 9.92
CA PHE A 257 -12.02 -32.79 8.70
C PHE A 257 -12.77 -33.58 7.63
N LEU A 258 -13.27 -32.88 6.63
CA LEU A 258 -14.14 -33.42 5.58
C LEU A 258 -13.35 -34.22 4.55
N ASP A 259 -13.77 -35.46 4.32
CA ASP A 259 -13.31 -36.36 3.26
C ASP A 259 -14.54 -36.77 2.43
N ARG A 260 -14.90 -35.92 1.45
CA ARG A 260 -16.07 -36.14 0.62
C ARG A 260 -15.75 -37.08 -0.54
N ARG A 261 -16.49 -38.18 -0.66
CA ARG A 261 -16.38 -39.15 -1.76
C ARG A 261 -17.77 -39.49 -2.28
N PRO A 262 -18.00 -39.63 -3.61
CA PRO A 262 -19.34 -39.77 -4.18
C PRO A 262 -20.23 -40.81 -3.50
N ASP A 263 -19.69 -42.01 -3.28
CA ASP A 263 -20.44 -43.18 -2.76
C ASP A 263 -20.15 -43.51 -1.28
N ALA A 264 -19.50 -42.61 -0.54
CA ALA A 264 -19.17 -42.87 0.86
C ALA A 264 -20.40 -42.77 1.78
N ALA A 265 -20.60 -43.81 2.60
CA ALA A 265 -21.49 -43.74 3.74
C ALA A 265 -20.93 -42.78 4.82
N PHE A 266 -21.83 -42.21 5.63
CA PHE A 266 -21.45 -41.38 6.76
C PHE A 266 -20.64 -42.18 7.78
N SER A 267 -19.39 -41.79 8.02
CA SER A 267 -18.53 -42.38 9.04
C SER A 267 -17.64 -41.33 9.70
N LEU A 268 -17.31 -41.58 10.97
CA LEU A 268 -16.49 -40.70 11.79
C LEU A 268 -15.31 -41.47 12.35
N HIS A 269 -14.12 -40.90 12.23
CA HIS A 269 -12.90 -41.45 12.81
C HIS A 269 -12.24 -40.41 13.69
N ASP A 270 -11.79 -40.80 14.88
CA ASP A 270 -10.99 -39.92 15.71
C ASP A 270 -9.67 -39.57 15.01
N ILE A 271 -9.25 -38.32 15.20
CA ILE A 271 -7.98 -37.82 14.69
C ILE A 271 -7.14 -37.29 15.87
N GLY A 272 -5.86 -37.65 15.89
CA GLY A 272 -4.94 -37.19 16.91
C GLY A 272 -4.76 -35.66 16.87
N PRO A 273 -4.47 -35.01 18.01
CA PRO A 273 -4.30 -33.55 18.08
C PRO A 273 -3.16 -33.05 17.18
N GLU A 274 -2.07 -33.80 17.05
CA GLU A 274 -0.93 -33.43 16.19
C GLU A 274 -1.29 -33.47 14.70
N GLU A 275 -2.00 -34.52 14.26
CA GLU A 275 -2.46 -34.65 12.88
C GLU A 275 -3.49 -33.56 12.53
N ALA A 276 -4.44 -33.29 13.45
CA ALA A 276 -5.40 -32.20 13.31
C ALA A 276 -4.70 -30.82 13.19
N ALA A 277 -3.67 -30.58 14.02
CA ALA A 277 -2.90 -29.34 13.98
C ALA A 277 -2.18 -29.17 12.64
N LEU A 278 -1.56 -30.24 12.13
CA LEU A 278 -0.91 -30.24 10.82
C LEU A 278 -1.90 -29.90 9.70
N LEU A 279 -3.10 -30.50 9.71
CA LEU A 279 -4.13 -30.23 8.70
C LEU A 279 -4.61 -28.78 8.72
N LEU A 280 -4.82 -28.20 9.91
CA LEU A 280 -5.21 -26.79 10.04
C LEU A 280 -4.09 -25.82 9.61
N GLN A 281 -2.84 -26.15 9.93
CA GLN A 281 -1.68 -25.31 9.57
C GLN A 281 -1.44 -25.24 8.05
N ARG A 282 -1.78 -26.28 7.29
CA ARG A 282 -1.66 -26.28 5.82
C ARG A 282 -2.47 -25.19 5.13
N GLY A 283 -3.56 -24.74 5.76
CA GLY A 283 -4.42 -23.68 5.24
C GLY A 283 -3.97 -22.25 5.61
N LEU A 284 -2.93 -22.10 6.44
CA LEU A 284 -2.44 -20.80 6.86
C LEU A 284 -1.55 -20.15 5.79
N HIS A 285 -1.62 -18.83 5.70
CA HIS A 285 -0.66 -18.06 4.92
C HIS A 285 0.67 -17.93 5.68
N ARG A 286 1.74 -17.66 4.92
CA ARG A 286 3.06 -17.35 5.48
C ARG A 286 2.99 -16.06 6.31
N GLU A 287 3.58 -16.09 7.49
CA GLU A 287 3.72 -14.94 8.39
C GLU A 287 5.13 -14.88 9.00
N THR A 288 5.41 -13.85 9.82
CA THR A 288 6.64 -13.79 10.62
C THR A 288 6.66 -14.92 11.65
N GLU A 289 7.85 -15.31 12.11
CA GLU A 289 7.98 -16.41 13.09
C GLU A 289 7.18 -16.15 14.38
N GLU A 290 7.15 -14.90 14.84
CA GLU A 290 6.37 -14.47 16.01
C GLU A 290 4.87 -14.73 15.82
N ILE A 291 4.30 -14.30 14.69
CA ILE A 291 2.88 -14.50 14.38
C ILE A 291 2.59 -15.97 14.12
N ALA A 292 3.48 -16.69 13.43
CA ALA A 292 3.34 -18.12 13.17
C ALA A 292 3.35 -18.93 14.48
N GLU A 293 4.18 -18.54 15.46
CA GLU A 293 4.18 -19.14 16.80
C GLU A 293 2.86 -18.86 17.54
N GLN A 294 2.33 -17.64 17.46
CA GLN A 294 1.03 -17.33 18.04
C GLN A 294 -0.09 -18.16 17.40
N GLN A 295 -0.09 -18.31 16.08
CA GLN A 295 -1.05 -19.15 15.36
C GLN A 295 -0.93 -20.62 15.75
N ARG A 296 0.30 -21.15 15.91
CA ARG A 296 0.54 -22.52 16.40
C ARG A 296 -0.03 -22.75 17.79
N ARG A 297 0.10 -21.80 18.71
CA ARG A 297 -0.50 -21.88 20.06
C ARG A 297 -2.01 -21.91 20.00
N THR A 298 -2.62 -21.04 19.21
CA THR A 298 -4.07 -21.01 19.00
C THR A 298 -4.58 -22.32 18.39
N ILE A 299 -3.88 -22.85 17.38
CA ILE A 299 -4.21 -24.15 16.78
C ILE A 299 -4.08 -25.27 17.80
N ARG A 300 -3.02 -25.30 18.62
CA ARG A 300 -2.84 -26.33 19.66
C ARG A 300 -4.05 -26.36 20.60
N ALA A 301 -4.42 -25.20 21.15
CA ALA A 301 -5.60 -25.06 22.02
C ALA A 301 -6.91 -25.46 21.32
N LEU A 302 -7.05 -25.12 20.04
CA LEU A 302 -8.21 -25.53 19.24
C LEU A 302 -8.24 -27.06 19.08
N THR A 303 -7.10 -27.68 18.78
CA THR A 303 -6.95 -29.12 18.63
C THR A 303 -6.93 -29.87 19.95
N GLU A 304 -7.26 -29.25 21.08
CA GLU A 304 -7.61 -29.93 22.33
C GLU A 304 -9.13 -30.23 22.42
N ARG A 305 -9.94 -29.57 21.59
CA ARG A 305 -11.39 -29.79 21.43
C ARG A 305 -11.69 -31.01 20.56
N ARG A 306 -12.90 -31.57 20.60
CA ARG A 306 -13.24 -32.84 19.91
C ARG A 306 -12.93 -32.75 18.41
N ARG A 307 -12.22 -33.73 17.86
CA ARG A 307 -11.76 -33.73 16.47
C ARG A 307 -12.11 -35.06 15.82
N HIS A 308 -12.69 -35.03 14.64
CA HIS A 308 -12.93 -36.24 13.86
C HIS A 308 -12.66 -35.98 12.38
N LYS A 309 -12.30 -37.03 11.66
CA LYS A 309 -12.41 -37.09 10.21
C LYS A 309 -13.82 -37.55 9.85
N LEU A 310 -14.50 -36.79 8.98
CA LEU A 310 -15.85 -37.08 8.50
C LEU A 310 -15.77 -37.54 7.04
N CYS A 311 -16.02 -38.82 6.81
CA CYS A 311 -16.19 -39.38 5.48
C CYS A 311 -17.68 -39.36 5.12
N TYR A 312 -18.03 -38.79 3.97
CA TYR A 312 -19.42 -38.72 3.51
C TYR A 312 -19.54 -38.54 1.99
N GLY A 313 -20.70 -38.89 1.45
CA GLY A 313 -21.04 -38.78 0.03
C GLY A 313 -22.48 -38.33 -0.19
N GLY A 314 -22.88 -38.20 -1.45
CA GLY A 314 -24.25 -37.87 -1.84
C GLY A 314 -24.78 -36.52 -1.30
N ASP A 315 -26.01 -36.56 -0.79
CA ASP A 315 -26.77 -35.40 -0.30
C ASP A 315 -26.20 -34.83 1.01
N PRO A 316 -25.76 -33.55 1.04
CA PRO A 316 -25.24 -32.91 2.24
C PRO A 316 -26.24 -32.87 3.41
N HIS A 317 -27.56 -32.89 3.16
CA HIS A 317 -28.56 -32.90 4.24
C HIS A 317 -28.57 -34.21 5.01
N ALA A 318 -28.22 -35.34 4.37
CA ALA A 318 -28.08 -36.61 5.07
C ALA A 318 -26.94 -36.55 6.09
N ALA A 319 -25.78 -36.00 5.70
CA ALA A 319 -24.66 -35.77 6.61
C ALA A 319 -25.00 -34.75 7.71
N ALA A 320 -25.72 -33.66 7.37
CA ALA A 320 -26.15 -32.66 8.34
C ALA A 320 -27.10 -33.26 9.40
N ARG A 321 -28.06 -34.11 9.00
CA ARG A 321 -28.95 -34.84 9.93
C ARG A 321 -28.16 -35.76 10.84
N ALA A 322 -27.21 -36.52 10.31
CA ALA A 322 -26.36 -37.42 11.09
C ALA A 322 -25.52 -36.66 12.13
N LEU A 323 -24.93 -35.53 11.75
CA LEU A 323 -24.21 -34.64 12.66
C LEU A 323 -25.13 -34.04 13.73
N ARG A 324 -26.36 -33.62 13.36
CA ARG A 324 -27.34 -33.12 14.33
C ARG A 324 -27.69 -34.16 15.39
N LEU A 325 -28.00 -35.40 14.97
CA LEU A 325 -28.28 -36.51 15.91
C LEU A 325 -27.13 -36.72 16.89
N LEU A 326 -25.89 -36.68 16.41
CA LEU A 326 -24.70 -36.87 17.23
C LEU A 326 -24.47 -35.71 18.21
N LEU A 327 -24.54 -34.47 17.71
CA LEU A 327 -24.10 -33.28 18.44
C LEU A 327 -25.18 -32.73 19.38
N VAL A 328 -26.45 -32.85 18.98
CA VAL A 328 -27.59 -32.30 19.72
C VAL A 328 -28.28 -33.37 20.56
N GLU A 329 -28.52 -34.54 19.99
CA GLU A 329 -29.30 -35.60 20.64
C GLU A 329 -28.42 -36.64 21.36
N GLY A 330 -27.11 -36.59 21.16
CA GLY A 330 -26.16 -37.55 21.74
C GLY A 330 -26.35 -38.98 21.20
N ARG A 331 -27.05 -39.15 20.07
CA ARG A 331 -27.37 -40.44 19.46
C ARG A 331 -26.45 -40.70 18.28
N ARG A 332 -25.94 -41.94 18.17
CA ARG A 332 -25.19 -42.36 16.98
C ARG A 332 -26.15 -42.63 15.81
N PRO A 333 -25.84 -42.17 14.58
CA PRO A 333 -26.62 -42.53 13.40
C PRO A 333 -26.60 -44.04 13.14
N LEU A 334 -27.74 -44.60 12.73
CA LEU A 334 -27.86 -46.01 12.33
C LEU A 334 -26.91 -46.30 11.15
N GLY A 335 -26.08 -47.34 11.28
CA GLY A 335 -25.07 -47.72 10.26
C GLY A 335 -23.68 -47.11 10.46
N THR A 336 -23.39 -46.49 11.61
CA THR A 336 -22.02 -46.11 11.98
C THR A 336 -21.23 -47.35 12.39
N GLU A 337 -20.36 -47.86 11.51
CA GLU A 337 -19.41 -48.90 11.88
C GLU A 337 -18.34 -48.31 12.82
N ASP A 338 -18.19 -48.89 14.03
CA ASP A 338 -17.03 -48.63 14.88
C ASP A 338 -15.81 -49.26 14.18
N GLY A 339 -15.00 -48.42 13.55
CA GLY A 339 -13.68 -48.80 13.03
C GLY A 339 -12.69 -49.06 14.16
N ALA A 340 -12.92 -50.09 14.98
CA ALA A 340 -11.91 -50.70 15.86
C ALA A 340 -11.06 -51.76 15.13
N ALA A 341 -11.07 -51.76 13.79
CA ALA A 341 -10.15 -52.53 12.98
C ALA A 341 -8.97 -51.65 12.58
N ALA A 342 -7.77 -52.04 13.00
CA ALA A 342 -6.52 -51.46 12.49
C ALA A 342 -6.59 -51.41 10.94
N PRO A 343 -6.20 -50.29 10.31
CA PRO A 343 -6.24 -50.20 8.86
C PRO A 343 -5.32 -51.28 8.27
N PRO A 344 -5.69 -51.95 7.16
CA PRO A 344 -4.68 -52.63 6.36
C PRO A 344 -3.65 -51.57 5.95
N ALA A 345 -2.37 -51.94 6.01
CA ALA A 345 -1.21 -51.08 5.85
C ALA A 345 -1.45 -49.89 4.91
N ALA A 346 -1.15 -48.69 5.43
CA ALA A 346 -1.23 -47.39 4.77
C ALA A 346 -1.22 -47.47 3.24
N SER A 347 -2.39 -47.32 2.62
CA SER A 347 -2.43 -46.73 1.28
C SER A 347 -2.06 -45.27 1.47
N VAL A 348 -0.76 -45.02 1.33
CA VAL A 348 -0.19 -43.72 1.04
C VAL A 348 -1.15 -43.05 0.06
N LEU A 349 -1.76 -41.95 0.50
CA LEU A 349 -2.41 -41.01 -0.40
C LEU A 349 -1.40 -40.74 -1.51
N SER A 350 -1.66 -41.34 -2.67
CA SER A 350 -0.96 -41.06 -3.91
C SER A 350 -1.34 -39.64 -4.34
N SER A 351 -0.84 -38.65 -3.63
CA SER A 351 -0.36 -37.45 -4.30
C SER A 351 0.94 -37.87 -4.97
N SER A 352 0.95 -37.92 -6.29
CA SER A 352 2.17 -38.04 -7.09
C SER A 352 3.01 -36.77 -6.89
N ARG A 353 3.66 -36.65 -5.73
CA ARG A 353 4.80 -35.78 -5.48
C ARG A 353 5.65 -36.46 -4.39
N PRO A 354 6.94 -36.71 -4.64
CA PRO A 354 7.83 -37.28 -3.63
C PRO A 354 7.90 -36.33 -2.40
N PRO A 355 8.38 -36.79 -1.23
CA PRO A 355 8.65 -35.92 -0.09
C PRO A 355 9.86 -35.02 -0.40
N GLY A 356 9.63 -34.05 -1.29
CA GLY A 356 10.46 -32.86 -1.42
C GLY A 356 10.13 -31.92 -0.28
N ALA A 357 11.12 -31.16 0.18
CA ALA A 357 11.03 -30.17 1.26
C ALA A 357 9.63 -29.54 1.34
N ALA A 358 9.01 -29.57 2.53
CA ALA A 358 7.69 -29.00 2.78
C ALA A 358 7.59 -27.64 2.09
N ALA A 359 6.72 -27.53 1.09
CA ALA A 359 6.56 -26.29 0.35
C ALA A 359 6.21 -25.18 1.35
N ALA A 360 6.92 -24.04 1.27
CA ALA A 360 6.67 -22.93 2.17
C ALA A 360 5.18 -22.53 2.12
N PRO A 361 4.59 -22.11 3.26
CA PRO A 361 3.20 -21.65 3.27
C PRO A 361 2.96 -20.57 2.20
N PRO A 362 1.75 -20.52 1.60
CA PRO A 362 1.45 -19.55 0.56
C PRO A 362 1.55 -18.12 1.09
N ASP A 363 2.13 -17.23 0.30
CA ASP A 363 2.23 -15.79 0.59
C ASP A 363 1.45 -15.00 -0.48
N PRO A 364 0.11 -14.92 -0.38
CA PRO A 364 -0.70 -14.25 -1.39
C PRO A 364 -0.44 -12.74 -1.46
N LEU A 365 0.08 -12.14 -0.38
CA LEU A 365 0.47 -10.74 -0.32
C LEU A 365 1.88 -10.50 -0.89
N ARG A 366 2.65 -11.56 -1.12
CA ARG A 366 4.07 -11.54 -1.57
C ARG A 366 4.98 -10.68 -0.70
N ARG A 367 4.70 -10.62 0.61
CA ARG A 367 5.45 -9.83 1.60
C ARG A 367 6.85 -10.35 1.86
N PHE A 368 7.05 -11.65 1.70
CA PHE A 368 8.29 -12.38 2.01
C PHE A 368 9.04 -12.82 0.76
N ARG A 369 8.74 -12.21 -0.39
CA ARG A 369 9.50 -12.46 -1.62
C ARG A 369 10.99 -12.09 -1.42
N PRO A 370 11.92 -12.89 -1.96
CA PRO A 370 13.34 -12.61 -1.82
C PRO A 370 13.74 -11.37 -2.63
N LEU A 371 14.60 -10.53 -2.05
CA LEU A 371 15.21 -9.35 -2.69
C LEU A 371 16.75 -9.54 -2.72
N PRO A 372 17.26 -10.41 -3.59
CA PRO A 372 18.66 -10.84 -3.54
C PRO A 372 19.66 -9.76 -3.96
N LEU A 373 19.22 -8.77 -4.72
CA LEU A 373 20.08 -7.69 -5.20
C LEU A 373 20.09 -6.56 -4.19
N GLN A 374 21.29 -6.13 -3.77
CA GLN A 374 21.43 -5.12 -2.74
C GLN A 374 22.55 -4.14 -3.08
N ALA A 375 22.37 -2.87 -2.72
CA ALA A 375 23.38 -1.84 -2.83
C ALA A 375 23.26 -0.82 -1.70
N ASP A 376 24.40 -0.37 -1.18
CA ASP A 376 24.47 0.82 -0.34
C ASP A 376 24.70 2.04 -1.23
N LEU A 377 23.72 2.92 -1.24
CA LEU A 377 23.69 4.12 -2.06
C LEU A 377 23.94 5.33 -1.16
N LEU A 378 24.69 6.29 -1.67
CA LEU A 378 24.88 7.58 -1.03
C LEU A 378 24.17 8.63 -1.87
N VAL A 379 23.34 9.46 -1.26
CA VAL A 379 22.68 10.59 -1.93
C VAL A 379 22.65 11.78 -0.98
N MET A 380 23.18 12.92 -1.40
CA MET A 380 23.20 14.16 -0.60
C MET A 380 23.77 13.95 0.83
N GLY A 381 24.83 13.13 0.94
CA GLY A 381 25.45 12.76 2.22
C GLY A 381 24.61 11.82 3.11
N ARG A 382 23.54 11.22 2.59
CA ARG A 382 22.63 10.30 3.30
C ARG A 382 22.75 8.88 2.75
N SER A 383 22.79 7.89 3.64
CA SER A 383 22.94 6.48 3.25
C SER A 383 21.58 5.84 3.02
N ILE A 384 21.41 5.18 1.88
CA ILE A 384 20.21 4.44 1.51
C ILE A 384 20.60 3.02 1.16
N ARG A 385 20.10 2.04 1.93
CA ARG A 385 20.17 0.63 1.54
C ARG A 385 19.07 0.35 0.53
N LEU A 386 19.42 -0.07 -0.68
CA LEU A 386 18.48 -0.59 -1.67
C LEU A 386 18.49 -2.11 -1.63
N GLU A 387 17.31 -2.73 -1.54
CA GLU A 387 17.07 -4.16 -1.75
C GLU A 387 16.05 -4.33 -2.89
N THR A 388 16.37 -5.18 -3.87
CA THR A 388 15.50 -5.43 -5.02
C THR A 388 15.60 -6.84 -5.59
N ASP A 389 14.61 -7.25 -6.36
CA ASP A 389 14.59 -8.48 -7.16
C ASP A 389 14.88 -8.24 -8.64
N ASN A 390 15.06 -6.98 -9.06
CA ASN A 390 15.18 -6.62 -10.47
C ASN A 390 16.50 -5.90 -10.79
N THR A 391 17.17 -6.36 -11.84
CA THR A 391 18.50 -5.85 -12.24
C THR A 391 18.42 -4.44 -12.83
N SER A 392 17.36 -4.11 -13.58
CA SER A 392 17.14 -2.76 -14.12
C SER A 392 16.97 -1.73 -13.00
N VAL A 393 16.18 -2.06 -11.96
CA VAL A 393 16.04 -1.23 -10.76
C VAL A 393 17.40 -0.95 -10.11
N LEU A 394 18.19 -2.00 -9.82
CA LEU A 394 19.50 -1.86 -9.20
C LEU A 394 20.42 -0.99 -10.08
N LYS A 395 20.50 -1.30 -11.38
CA LYS A 395 21.34 -0.60 -12.35
C LYS A 395 20.99 0.88 -12.42
N HIS A 396 19.72 1.23 -12.62
CA HIS A 396 19.29 2.61 -12.75
C HIS A 396 19.52 3.40 -11.47
N ALA A 397 19.20 2.84 -10.30
CA ALA A 397 19.44 3.48 -9.00
C ALA A 397 20.94 3.70 -8.73
N VAL A 398 21.79 2.71 -9.01
CA VAL A 398 23.24 2.83 -8.85
C VAL A 398 23.83 3.87 -9.80
N GLN A 399 23.37 3.90 -11.06
CA GLN A 399 23.85 4.83 -12.07
C GLN A 399 23.47 6.28 -11.73
N VAL A 400 22.20 6.53 -11.42
CA VAL A 400 21.70 7.89 -11.19
C VAL A 400 22.22 8.51 -9.89
N LEU A 401 22.58 7.68 -8.90
CA LEU A 401 23.14 8.14 -7.62
C LEU A 401 24.68 8.05 -7.56
N ALA A 402 25.34 7.46 -8.56
CA ALA A 402 26.80 7.37 -8.61
C ALA A 402 27.53 8.73 -8.39
N PRO A 403 27.03 9.87 -8.91
CA PRO A 403 27.68 11.16 -8.69
C PRO A 403 27.83 11.56 -7.21
N PHE A 404 26.96 11.09 -6.31
CA PHE A 404 26.95 11.48 -4.89
C PHE A 404 27.90 10.66 -4.01
N ARG A 405 28.59 9.64 -4.55
CA ARG A 405 29.44 8.70 -3.78
C ARG A 405 30.57 9.36 -2.98
N ASN A 406 31.00 10.55 -3.39
CA ASN A 406 32.10 11.27 -2.77
C ASN A 406 31.64 12.25 -1.68
N ALA A 407 30.33 12.37 -1.43
CA ALA A 407 29.83 13.19 -0.33
C ALA A 407 30.27 12.61 1.03
N ALA A 408 30.53 13.46 2.03
CA ALA A 408 30.80 12.97 3.37
C ALA A 408 29.55 12.29 3.94
N PRO A 409 29.63 11.02 4.40
CA PRO A 409 28.47 10.31 4.91
C PRO A 409 28.05 10.88 6.27
N THR A 410 26.76 11.16 6.41
CA THR A 410 26.13 11.45 7.70
C THR A 410 25.58 10.17 8.34
N ARG A 411 25.18 10.25 9.61
CA ARG A 411 24.63 9.10 10.37
C ARG A 411 23.21 8.67 9.96
N SER A 412 22.60 9.30 8.95
CA SER A 412 21.24 8.95 8.55
C SER A 412 21.24 7.77 7.59
N HIS A 413 20.52 6.71 7.96
CA HIS A 413 20.30 5.51 7.17
C HIS A 413 18.81 5.32 6.89
N PHE A 414 18.48 4.94 5.66
CA PHE A 414 17.12 4.63 5.22
C PHE A 414 17.13 3.34 4.40
N LEU A 415 16.05 2.55 4.48
CA LEU A 415 15.93 1.31 3.75
C LEU A 415 14.87 1.40 2.65
N TRP A 416 15.26 1.12 1.42
CA TRP A 416 14.37 1.04 0.25
C TRP A 416 14.28 -0.40 -0.22
N ARG A 417 13.07 -0.95 -0.20
CA ARG A 417 12.75 -2.24 -0.81
C ARG A 417 11.93 -2.00 -2.06
N ILE A 418 12.45 -2.35 -3.23
CA ILE A 418 11.76 -2.14 -4.51
C ILE A 418 11.68 -3.48 -5.20
N ALA A 419 10.50 -3.88 -5.66
CA ALA A 419 10.43 -5.13 -6.42
C ALA A 419 9.35 -5.16 -7.49
N CYS A 420 9.64 -5.92 -8.54
CA CYS A 420 8.90 -5.86 -9.79
C CYS A 420 7.82 -6.94 -9.90
N GLU A 421 6.80 -6.69 -10.71
CA GLU A 421 5.76 -7.65 -11.06
C GLU A 421 5.76 -7.87 -12.57
N PRO A 422 5.71 -9.14 -13.05
CA PRO A 422 5.62 -9.44 -14.48
C PRO A 422 4.35 -8.83 -15.08
N HIS A 423 4.44 -8.29 -16.31
CA HIS A 423 3.27 -7.72 -17.00
C HIS A 423 3.38 -7.81 -18.53
N GLU A 424 2.35 -8.34 -19.20
CA GLU A 424 2.37 -8.69 -20.64
C GLU A 424 1.89 -7.57 -21.59
N THR A 425 2.20 -6.28 -21.39
CA THR A 425 1.56 -5.22 -22.23
C THR A 425 2.50 -4.13 -22.72
N ARG A 426 2.29 -3.71 -23.98
CA ARG A 426 3.15 -2.86 -24.83
C ARG A 426 3.05 -1.33 -24.63
N ALA A 427 2.09 -0.80 -23.87
CA ALA A 427 1.97 0.66 -23.74
C ALA A 427 3.01 1.24 -22.76
N LEU A 428 3.84 2.18 -23.24
CA LEU A 428 4.99 2.77 -22.53
C LEU A 428 4.65 3.99 -21.64
N SER A 429 3.41 4.50 -21.66
CA SER A 429 3.07 5.68 -20.86
C SER A 429 2.93 5.35 -19.38
N TRP A 430 3.48 6.22 -18.52
CA TRP A 430 3.35 6.12 -17.07
C TRP A 430 1.94 6.52 -16.60
N PRO A 431 1.35 5.74 -15.67
CA PRO A 431 0.00 6.00 -15.19
C PRO A 431 -0.05 7.20 -14.23
N PRO A 432 -1.25 7.76 -14.01
CA PRO A 432 -1.41 8.85 -13.04
C PRO A 432 -1.02 8.40 -11.63
N LEU A 433 -0.53 9.36 -10.85
CA LEU A 433 -0.19 9.19 -9.45
C LEU A 433 -1.32 9.71 -8.56
N ALA A 434 -1.67 8.94 -7.53
CA ALA A 434 -2.52 9.41 -6.44
C ALA A 434 -1.82 9.14 -5.12
N ALA A 435 -1.99 10.00 -4.12
CA ALA A 435 -1.31 9.82 -2.84
C ALA A 435 -2.23 10.08 -1.64
N PHE A 436 -1.79 9.58 -0.49
CA PHE A 436 -2.42 9.81 0.80
C PHE A 436 -1.39 9.67 1.91
N SER A 437 -1.61 10.37 3.03
CA SER A 437 -0.74 10.35 4.20
C SER A 437 -1.53 10.33 5.51
N SER A 438 -0.95 9.72 6.53
CA SER A 438 -1.44 9.71 7.89
C SER A 438 -0.28 9.64 8.88
N GLY A 439 0.06 10.79 9.47
CA GLY A 439 1.25 10.93 10.32
C GLY A 439 2.51 10.55 9.56
N ALA A 440 3.33 9.66 10.15
CA ALA A 440 4.56 9.17 9.54
C ALA A 440 4.36 8.20 8.36
N LEU A 441 3.14 7.70 8.14
CA LEU A 441 2.83 6.79 7.03
C LEU A 441 2.33 7.57 5.81
N ARG A 442 2.88 7.26 4.64
CA ARG A 442 2.45 7.85 3.38
C ARG A 442 2.68 6.92 2.21
N TYR A 443 1.87 7.08 1.18
CA TYR A 443 2.01 6.29 -0.03
C TYR A 443 1.57 7.03 -1.29
N VAL A 444 2.09 6.56 -2.41
CA VAL A 444 1.71 6.91 -3.78
C VAL A 444 1.23 5.64 -4.46
N ASN A 445 0.01 5.67 -4.98
CA ASN A 445 -0.52 4.71 -5.94
C ASN A 445 -0.01 5.08 -7.34
N ILE A 446 0.50 4.09 -8.08
CA ILE A 446 0.95 4.17 -9.47
C ILE A 446 0.02 3.29 -10.33
N GLY A 447 -0.98 3.92 -10.95
CA GLY A 447 -2.01 3.20 -11.69
C GLY A 447 -2.93 2.40 -10.77
N ARG A 448 -2.94 1.07 -10.87
CA ARG A 448 -3.75 0.20 -9.99
C ARG A 448 -2.94 -0.87 -9.26
N ARG A 449 -1.75 -1.19 -9.80
CA ARG A 449 -0.93 -2.32 -9.35
C ARG A 449 0.46 -1.91 -8.87
N GLY A 450 0.85 -0.65 -9.08
CA GLY A 450 2.09 -0.10 -8.56
C GLY A 450 1.83 0.78 -7.35
N PHE A 451 2.79 0.82 -6.43
CA PHE A 451 2.77 1.74 -5.31
C PHE A 451 4.17 2.03 -4.79
N ILE A 452 4.29 3.14 -4.06
CA ILE A 452 5.39 3.46 -3.16
C ILE A 452 4.77 3.73 -1.79
N ALA A 453 5.29 3.13 -0.74
CA ALA A 453 4.85 3.32 0.64
C ALA A 453 6.06 3.65 1.51
N VAL A 454 5.92 4.59 2.45
CA VAL A 454 6.99 5.05 3.32
C VAL A 454 6.47 5.13 4.75
N ASP A 455 7.26 4.58 5.68
CA ASP A 455 7.15 4.80 7.12
C ASP A 455 8.38 5.59 7.56
N LEU A 456 8.18 6.88 7.87
CA LEU A 456 9.27 7.81 8.19
C LEU A 456 9.96 7.52 9.52
N GLU A 457 9.18 7.07 10.51
CA GLU A 457 9.70 6.74 11.83
C GLU A 457 10.52 5.45 11.78
N ALA A 458 10.04 4.44 11.04
CA ALA A 458 10.81 3.20 10.82
C ALA A 458 11.99 3.41 9.85
N ARG A 459 12.00 4.52 9.11
CA ARG A 459 12.93 4.80 8.01
C ARG A 459 12.97 3.67 6.97
N GLU A 460 11.80 3.16 6.64
CA GLU A 460 11.60 2.10 5.65
C GLU A 460 10.66 2.59 4.53
N ALA A 461 11.00 2.24 3.30
CA ALA A 461 10.14 2.43 2.15
C ALA A 461 10.01 1.13 1.34
N ALA A 462 8.81 0.88 0.86
CA ALA A 462 8.44 -0.27 0.05
C ALA A 462 7.87 0.21 -1.29
N GLY A 463 8.35 -0.36 -2.39
CA GLY A 463 7.95 -0.01 -3.73
C GLY A 463 7.63 -1.25 -4.57
N VAL A 464 6.50 -1.24 -5.25
CA VAL A 464 6.13 -2.29 -6.20
C VAL A 464 5.71 -1.65 -7.52
N LEU A 465 6.23 -2.16 -8.62
CA LEU A 465 5.92 -1.66 -9.96
C LEU A 465 5.96 -2.78 -11.00
N PRO A 466 5.20 -2.66 -12.11
CA PRO A 466 5.39 -3.53 -13.26
C PRO A 466 6.83 -3.47 -13.79
N GLU A 467 7.39 -4.61 -14.20
CA GLU A 467 8.78 -4.71 -14.70
C GLU A 467 9.05 -3.75 -15.88
N ARG A 468 8.11 -3.62 -16.81
CA ARG A 468 8.20 -2.66 -17.92
C ARG A 468 8.46 -1.21 -17.51
N LEU A 469 7.99 -0.79 -16.33
CA LEU A 469 8.23 0.56 -15.82
C LEU A 469 9.61 0.68 -15.16
N ALA A 470 10.20 -0.42 -14.69
CA ALA A 470 11.58 -0.44 -14.23
C ALA A 470 12.58 -0.37 -15.39
N ASP A 471 12.22 -0.92 -16.57
CA ASP A 471 13.06 -0.91 -17.76
C ASP A 471 13.09 0.44 -18.49
N ASP A 472 12.06 1.27 -18.32
CA ASP A 472 12.10 2.68 -18.74
C ASP A 472 12.99 3.49 -17.80
N ALA A 473 14.28 3.59 -18.12
CA ALA A 473 15.28 4.25 -17.27
C ALA A 473 14.91 5.70 -16.93
N ALA A 474 14.52 6.50 -17.93
CA ALA A 474 14.16 7.90 -17.75
C ALA A 474 12.90 8.05 -16.90
N GLY A 475 11.87 7.24 -17.16
CA GLY A 475 10.65 7.25 -16.37
C GLY A 475 10.83 6.71 -14.96
N PHE A 476 11.61 5.64 -14.79
CA PHE A 476 11.91 5.06 -13.48
C PHE A 476 12.60 6.08 -12.58
N CYS A 477 13.64 6.74 -13.08
CA CYS A 477 14.34 7.78 -12.33
C CYS A 477 13.45 9.00 -12.05
N SER A 478 12.74 9.50 -13.07
CA SER A 478 12.02 10.79 -13.00
C SER A 478 10.63 10.71 -12.35
N VAL A 479 10.03 9.51 -12.31
CA VAL A 479 8.72 9.28 -11.70
C VAL A 479 8.88 8.45 -10.44
N PHE A 480 9.32 7.20 -10.54
CA PHE A 480 9.29 6.28 -9.41
C PHE A 480 10.32 6.65 -8.33
N LEU A 481 11.60 6.71 -8.70
CA LEU A 481 12.69 6.95 -7.76
C LEU A 481 12.66 8.38 -7.21
N ALA A 482 12.34 9.37 -8.05
CA ALA A 482 12.07 10.73 -7.62
C ALA A 482 10.94 10.77 -6.58
N SER A 483 9.81 10.10 -6.83
CA SER A 483 8.70 10.05 -5.87
C SER A 483 9.10 9.38 -4.56
N MET A 484 9.81 8.26 -4.63
CA MET A 484 10.30 7.57 -3.44
C MET A 484 11.24 8.45 -2.61
N PHE A 485 12.12 9.21 -3.28
CA PHE A 485 13.01 10.15 -2.60
C PHE A 485 12.27 11.33 -1.99
N TYR A 486 11.30 11.92 -2.68
CA TYR A 486 10.45 12.99 -2.14
C TYR A 486 9.76 12.58 -0.85
N LEU A 487 9.16 11.38 -0.82
CA LEU A 487 8.52 10.85 0.38
C LEU A 487 9.52 10.48 1.47
N THR A 488 10.80 10.33 1.16
CA THR A 488 11.86 9.95 2.11
C THR A 488 12.59 11.19 2.67
N ALA A 489 12.69 12.26 1.87
CA ALA A 489 13.54 13.43 2.13
C ALA A 489 13.35 14.07 3.51
N PRO A 490 12.13 14.24 4.04
CA PRO A 490 11.93 14.80 5.37
C PRO A 490 12.61 13.99 6.49
N ALA A 491 12.55 12.66 6.45
CA ALA A 491 13.21 11.79 7.42
C ALA A 491 14.75 11.77 7.26
N LEU A 492 15.25 12.26 6.13
CA LEU A 492 16.67 12.51 5.88
C LEU A 492 17.12 13.91 6.32
N GLY A 493 16.21 14.75 6.82
CA GLY A 493 16.49 16.14 7.18
C GLY A 493 16.68 17.06 5.98
N LEU A 494 16.07 16.73 4.84
CA LEU A 494 16.11 17.53 3.62
C LEU A 494 14.74 18.17 3.37
N THR A 495 14.73 19.48 3.08
CA THR A 495 13.54 20.23 2.68
C THR A 495 13.51 20.37 1.17
N ALA A 496 12.51 19.79 0.51
CA ALA A 496 12.39 19.85 -0.94
C ALA A 496 11.68 21.14 -1.39
N ILE A 497 12.24 21.82 -2.40
CA ILE A 497 11.72 23.05 -2.98
C ILE A 497 11.66 22.92 -4.50
N SER A 498 10.56 23.39 -5.11
CA SER A 498 10.36 23.42 -6.58
C SER A 498 11.14 24.57 -7.22
N ALA A 499 12.46 24.43 -7.25
CA ALA A 499 13.37 25.38 -7.86
C ALA A 499 14.49 24.64 -8.61
N SER A 500 14.79 25.14 -9.81
CA SER A 500 16.07 24.87 -10.47
C SER A 500 17.20 25.54 -9.68
N CYS A 501 18.42 25.04 -9.85
CA CYS A 501 19.61 25.65 -9.27
C CYS A 501 20.72 25.69 -10.31
N VAL A 502 21.41 26.82 -10.42
CA VAL A 502 22.68 26.94 -11.15
C VAL A 502 23.76 27.39 -10.19
N ALA A 503 25.02 27.02 -10.44
CA ALA A 503 26.11 27.37 -9.54
C ALA A 503 27.34 27.89 -10.27
N LYS A 504 28.07 28.81 -9.66
CA LYS A 504 29.35 29.30 -10.15
C LYS A 504 30.26 29.65 -8.97
N ASP A 505 31.54 29.30 -9.06
CA ASP A 505 32.55 29.64 -8.05
C ASP A 505 32.14 29.25 -6.61
N GLY A 506 31.45 28.11 -6.46
CA GLY A 506 31.00 27.58 -5.17
C GLY A 506 29.71 28.21 -4.62
N LYS A 507 29.07 29.13 -5.34
CA LYS A 507 27.80 29.77 -4.96
C LYS A 507 26.66 29.32 -5.87
N GLY A 508 25.49 29.11 -5.28
CA GLY A 508 24.26 28.73 -6.00
C GLY A 508 23.34 29.92 -6.29
N LEU A 509 22.48 29.77 -7.29
CA LEU A 509 21.35 30.66 -7.56
C LEU A 509 20.10 29.80 -7.68
N LEU A 510 19.14 29.99 -6.77
CA LEU A 510 17.86 29.29 -6.83
C LEU A 510 16.91 30.02 -7.76
N ILE A 511 16.31 29.28 -8.68
CA ILE A 511 15.49 29.82 -9.77
C ILE A 511 14.09 29.21 -9.68
N PHE A 512 13.11 30.08 -9.44
CA PHE A 512 11.71 29.78 -9.23
C PHE A 512 10.86 30.27 -10.40
N GLY A 513 9.63 29.77 -10.48
CA GLY A 513 8.66 30.17 -11.50
C GLY A 513 7.61 29.09 -11.75
N PRO A 514 6.46 29.44 -12.32
CA PRO A 514 5.41 28.47 -12.65
C PRO A 514 5.85 27.48 -13.75
N PRO A 515 5.08 26.40 -14.01
CA PRO A 515 5.27 25.58 -15.20
C PRO A 515 5.36 26.45 -16.47
N ASN A 516 6.19 26.04 -17.44
CA ASN A 516 6.44 26.76 -18.70
C ASN A 516 7.10 28.14 -18.59
N SER A 517 7.51 28.60 -17.39
CA SER A 517 8.24 29.86 -17.21
C SER A 517 9.70 29.84 -17.69
N GLY A 518 10.12 28.78 -18.39
CA GLY A 518 11.47 28.61 -18.93
C GLY A 518 12.57 28.21 -17.93
N LYS A 519 12.25 27.93 -16.65
CA LYS A 519 13.24 27.53 -15.61
C LYS A 519 14.30 26.54 -16.10
N THR A 520 13.84 25.39 -16.57
CA THR A 520 14.68 24.28 -17.04
C THR A 520 15.56 24.72 -18.20
N THR A 521 14.96 25.29 -19.25
CA THR A 521 15.67 25.71 -20.45
C THR A 521 16.70 26.80 -20.15
N SER A 522 16.34 27.83 -19.39
CA SER A 522 17.25 28.92 -19.00
C SER A 522 18.38 28.42 -18.10
N SER A 523 18.09 27.52 -17.16
CA SER A 523 19.11 26.94 -16.26
C SER A 523 20.06 26.00 -16.99
N TYR A 524 19.58 25.29 -18.02
CA TYR A 524 20.43 24.51 -18.90
C TYR A 524 21.30 25.41 -19.79
N CYS A 525 20.73 26.46 -20.40
CA CYS A 525 21.49 27.45 -21.18
C CYS A 525 22.60 28.13 -20.37
N ALA A 526 22.40 28.32 -19.06
CA ALA A 526 23.41 28.85 -18.15
C ALA A 526 24.71 28.04 -18.16
N ALA A 527 24.66 26.74 -18.49
CA ALA A 527 25.86 25.91 -18.64
C ALA A 527 26.81 26.44 -19.74
N LYS A 528 26.25 26.93 -20.85
CA LYS A 528 27.01 27.54 -21.96
C LYS A 528 27.68 28.87 -21.56
N LEU A 529 27.32 29.44 -20.41
CA LEU A 529 27.86 30.69 -19.87
C LEU A 529 28.86 30.45 -18.71
N GLY A 530 29.32 29.21 -18.53
CA GLY A 530 30.32 28.85 -17.51
C GLY A 530 29.75 28.64 -16.10
N MET A 531 28.43 28.49 -15.97
CA MET A 531 27.78 28.04 -14.73
C MET A 531 27.60 26.52 -14.76
N ARG A 532 27.43 25.88 -13.61
CA ARG A 532 27.04 24.47 -13.50
C ARG A 532 25.52 24.38 -13.40
N PHE A 533 24.91 23.54 -14.23
CA PHE A 533 23.49 23.22 -14.11
C PHE A 533 23.31 22.20 -12.98
N HIS A 534 22.86 22.69 -11.83
CA HIS A 534 22.89 21.96 -10.58
C HIS A 534 21.60 21.16 -10.35
N ALA A 535 20.45 21.80 -10.58
CA ALA A 535 19.13 21.21 -10.42
C ALA A 535 18.18 21.65 -11.54
N ASP A 536 17.29 20.75 -11.97
CA ASP A 536 16.27 21.06 -12.97
C ASP A 536 14.95 21.52 -12.33
N GLN A 537 14.20 20.60 -11.72
CA GLN A 537 12.88 20.90 -11.19
C GLN A 537 12.90 21.12 -9.70
N SER A 538 13.94 20.63 -9.01
CA SER A 538 13.86 20.40 -7.57
C SER A 538 15.21 20.55 -6.91
N SER A 539 15.25 21.39 -5.88
CA SER A 539 16.41 21.57 -5.02
C SER A 539 16.07 21.03 -3.63
N PHE A 540 17.00 20.28 -3.04
CA PHE A 540 16.86 19.73 -1.69
C PHE A 540 17.76 20.50 -0.75
N LEU A 541 17.16 21.12 0.25
CA LEU A 541 17.81 22.08 1.11
C LEU A 541 18.08 21.49 2.49
N GLU A 542 19.22 21.85 3.05
CA GLU A 542 19.55 21.58 4.45
C GLU A 542 20.17 22.83 5.10
N LEU A 543 20.13 22.88 6.43
CA LEU A 543 20.81 23.88 7.22
C LEU A 543 22.07 23.27 7.83
N GLU A 544 23.23 23.81 7.46
CA GLU A 544 24.51 23.42 8.02
C GLU A 544 25.14 24.64 8.68
N SER A 545 25.31 24.59 10.01
CA SER A 545 25.89 25.69 10.80
C SER A 545 25.20 27.06 10.55
N GLY A 546 23.87 27.05 10.37
CA GLY A 546 23.06 28.25 10.09
C GLY A 546 23.09 28.73 8.64
N ILE A 547 23.84 28.06 7.75
CA ILE A 547 23.91 28.37 6.32
C ILE A 547 23.02 27.38 5.58
N VAL A 548 22.07 27.89 4.79
CA VAL A 548 21.28 27.07 3.88
C VAL A 548 22.17 26.56 2.74
N ARG A 549 22.11 25.26 2.48
CA ARG A 549 22.81 24.61 1.37
C ARG A 549 21.79 23.92 0.48
N ALA A 550 21.99 24.03 -0.83
CA ALA A 550 21.15 23.43 -1.84
C ALA A 550 21.89 22.28 -2.52
N TRP A 551 21.24 21.12 -2.55
CA TRP A 551 21.56 20.00 -3.41
C TRP A 551 20.66 20.02 -4.65
N GLY A 552 21.21 19.63 -5.79
CA GLY A 552 20.41 19.39 -6.98
C GLY A 552 19.72 18.03 -6.99
N ASP A 553 18.57 17.95 -7.67
CA ASP A 553 17.94 16.69 -8.01
C ASP A 553 18.91 15.74 -8.73
N PHE A 554 18.67 14.43 -8.68
CA PHE A 554 19.57 13.42 -9.28
C PHE A 554 19.05 12.83 -10.59
N TRP A 555 17.74 12.89 -10.84
CA TRP A 555 17.13 12.35 -12.07
C TRP A 555 17.42 13.22 -13.29
N PRO A 556 17.30 12.70 -14.53
CA PRO A 556 17.57 13.45 -15.76
C PRO A 556 16.77 14.75 -15.87
N ALA A 557 17.35 15.76 -16.51
CA ALA A 557 16.65 17.01 -16.79
C ALA A 557 15.62 16.79 -17.90
N ALA A 558 14.39 17.26 -17.69
CA ALA A 558 13.25 16.94 -18.54
C ALA A 558 12.75 18.18 -19.29
N PHE A 559 12.80 18.12 -20.61
CA PHE A 559 12.43 19.22 -21.50
C PHE A 559 11.15 18.91 -22.26
N ARG A 560 10.30 19.92 -22.46
CA ARG A 560 9.22 19.84 -23.46
C ARG A 560 9.82 19.76 -24.86
N PRO A 561 9.19 19.06 -25.83
CA PRO A 561 9.68 19.02 -27.21
C PRO A 561 9.94 20.40 -27.83
N ASP A 562 9.14 21.41 -27.50
CA ASP A 562 9.32 22.79 -27.97
C ASP A 562 10.65 23.44 -27.52
N ALA A 563 11.28 22.95 -26.45
CA ALA A 563 12.59 23.45 -26.01
C ALA A 563 13.69 23.17 -27.04
N ALA A 564 13.50 22.18 -27.94
CA ALA A 564 14.43 21.88 -29.02
C ALA A 564 14.64 23.05 -30.00
N ARG A 565 13.72 24.03 -30.04
CA ARG A 565 13.91 25.27 -30.83
C ARG A 565 15.10 26.10 -30.34
N PHE A 566 15.41 26.03 -29.05
CA PHE A 566 16.53 26.74 -28.42
C PHE A 566 17.72 25.82 -28.14
N LEU A 567 17.46 24.52 -27.98
CA LEU A 567 18.42 23.49 -27.62
C LEU A 567 18.33 22.33 -28.64
N PRO A 568 18.77 22.52 -29.90
CA PRO A 568 18.66 21.51 -30.94
C PRO A 568 19.36 20.19 -30.59
N GLU A 569 20.36 20.22 -29.69
CA GLU A 569 21.01 19.04 -29.14
C GLU A 569 20.06 18.08 -28.42
N LEU A 570 18.89 18.54 -27.95
CA LEU A 570 17.87 17.68 -27.33
C LEU A 570 17.34 16.61 -28.30
N LEU A 571 17.32 16.90 -29.61
CA LEU A 571 16.81 15.97 -30.62
C LEU A 571 17.75 14.82 -30.92
N THR A 572 19.04 14.99 -30.65
CA THR A 572 20.08 13.98 -30.96
C THR A 572 20.57 13.24 -29.73
N ALA A 573 20.64 13.91 -28.58
CA ALA A 573 21.16 13.35 -27.34
C ALA A 573 20.06 12.98 -26.31
N GLY A 574 18.84 13.49 -26.49
CA GLY A 574 17.75 13.27 -25.55
C GLY A 574 17.15 11.86 -25.62
N GLN A 575 16.83 11.29 -24.46
CA GLN A 575 15.98 10.11 -24.35
C GLN A 575 14.52 10.53 -24.22
N THR A 576 13.63 9.89 -24.96
CA THR A 576 12.20 10.20 -24.89
C THR A 576 11.51 9.42 -23.78
N PHE A 577 10.72 10.11 -22.97
CA PHE A 577 9.89 9.52 -21.94
C PHE A 577 8.48 10.13 -22.01
N SER A 578 7.45 9.31 -21.77
CA SER A 578 6.06 9.74 -21.79
C SER A 578 5.36 9.48 -20.46
N TYR A 579 4.68 10.50 -19.97
CA TYR A 579 3.82 10.43 -18.79
C TYR A 579 2.45 10.97 -19.14
N LEU A 580 1.42 10.14 -18.94
CA LEU A 580 0.08 10.42 -19.44
C LEU A 580 0.12 10.72 -20.95
N ASP A 581 -0.36 11.88 -21.35
CA ASP A 581 -0.40 12.42 -22.72
C ASP A 581 0.83 13.27 -23.07
N GLN A 582 1.74 13.49 -22.12
CA GLN A 582 2.88 14.37 -22.28
C GLN A 582 4.16 13.61 -22.58
N THR A 583 4.89 14.10 -23.58
CA THR A 583 6.22 13.61 -23.94
C THR A 583 7.30 14.59 -23.48
N PHE A 584 8.41 14.06 -22.99
CA PHE A 584 9.58 14.80 -22.55
C PHE A 584 10.83 14.28 -23.25
N LEU A 585 11.77 15.19 -23.53
CA LEU A 585 13.14 14.89 -23.94
C LEU A 585 14.03 15.01 -22.70
N CYS A 586 14.67 13.92 -22.31
CA CYS A 586 15.46 13.83 -21.08
C CYS A 586 16.95 13.78 -21.38
N ILE A 587 17.75 14.57 -20.67
CA ILE A 587 19.22 14.54 -20.73
C ILE A 587 19.79 14.34 -19.34
N ASP A 588 20.79 13.47 -19.21
CA ASP A 588 21.54 13.27 -17.98
C ASP A 588 22.32 14.53 -17.59
N LYS A 589 22.31 14.87 -16.30
CA LYS A 589 23.11 15.98 -15.78
C LYS A 589 24.56 15.56 -15.57
N ASN A 590 25.47 16.53 -15.67
CA ASN A 590 26.89 16.32 -15.39
C ASN A 590 27.12 15.92 -13.93
N ALA A 591 28.03 14.96 -13.71
CA ALA A 591 28.34 14.43 -12.38
C ALA A 591 28.87 15.49 -11.39
N ASP A 592 29.51 16.55 -11.89
CA ASP A 592 30.02 17.68 -11.08
C ASP A 592 28.93 18.48 -10.36
N ALA A 593 27.65 18.22 -10.65
CA ALA A 593 26.51 18.81 -9.97
C ALA A 593 26.17 18.14 -8.61
N ALA A 594 26.76 17.00 -8.26
CA ALA A 594 26.42 16.23 -7.06
C ALA A 594 27.16 16.68 -5.79
N ILE A 595 27.20 17.99 -5.55
CA ILE A 595 27.72 18.63 -4.34
C ILE A 595 26.65 19.55 -3.77
N SER A 596 26.74 20.00 -2.52
CA SER A 596 25.85 21.07 -2.04
C SER A 596 26.49 22.43 -2.23
N VAL A 597 25.70 23.44 -2.58
CA VAL A 597 26.14 24.83 -2.73
C VAL A 597 25.34 25.78 -1.84
N PRO A 598 25.96 26.76 -1.17
CA PRO A 598 25.22 27.83 -0.51
C PRO A 598 24.59 28.75 -1.56
N PRO A 599 23.26 28.92 -1.59
CA PRO A 599 22.61 29.89 -2.46
C PRO A 599 23.00 31.32 -2.10
N ALA A 600 23.36 32.14 -3.10
CA ALA A 600 23.66 33.56 -2.94
C ALA A 600 22.42 34.45 -3.12
N ALA A 601 21.44 34.00 -3.90
CA ALA A 601 20.21 34.74 -4.19
C ALA A 601 19.09 33.81 -4.69
N CYS A 602 17.87 34.34 -4.72
CA CYS A 602 16.68 33.74 -5.29
C CYS A 602 16.19 34.56 -6.49
N VAL A 603 15.85 33.92 -7.61
CA VAL A 603 15.30 34.58 -8.80
C VAL A 603 13.96 33.95 -9.17
N PHE A 604 12.92 34.77 -9.28
CA PHE A 604 11.58 34.38 -9.67
C PHE A 604 11.34 34.80 -11.12
N LEU A 605 11.19 33.82 -12.01
CA LEU A 605 10.99 34.03 -13.43
C LEU A 605 9.56 34.43 -13.75
N GLU A 606 9.42 35.50 -14.52
CA GLU A 606 8.16 35.96 -15.07
C GLU A 606 8.30 36.15 -16.58
N ARG A 607 7.91 35.13 -17.33
CA ARG A 607 7.97 35.15 -18.79
C ARG A 607 6.76 35.91 -19.35
N ARG A 608 7.00 36.94 -20.15
CA ARG A 608 5.98 37.73 -20.84
C ARG A 608 6.41 37.92 -22.30
N ALA A 609 5.52 37.60 -23.24
CA ALA A 609 5.80 37.82 -24.67
C ALA A 609 6.21 39.28 -24.92
N ASP A 610 7.24 39.48 -25.75
CA ASP A 610 7.78 40.79 -26.15
C ASP A 610 8.31 41.69 -25.02
N ALA A 611 8.47 41.18 -23.80
CA ALA A 611 9.02 41.96 -22.69
C ALA A 611 10.54 42.15 -22.79
N LEU A 612 10.99 43.39 -22.61
CA LEU A 612 12.42 43.66 -22.40
C LEU A 612 12.87 43.08 -21.05
N PRO A 613 14.02 42.40 -21.00
CA PRO A 613 14.44 41.72 -19.80
C PRO A 613 14.84 42.70 -18.71
N LYS A 614 14.26 42.55 -17.51
CA LYS A 614 14.48 43.43 -16.36
C LYS A 614 14.54 42.61 -15.08
N LEU A 615 15.59 42.86 -14.30
CA LEU A 615 15.76 42.32 -12.95
C LEU A 615 15.26 43.35 -11.92
N ILE A 616 14.31 42.94 -11.08
CA ILE A 616 13.64 43.80 -10.11
C ILE A 616 13.87 43.21 -8.72
N PRO A 617 14.48 43.93 -7.76
CA PRO A 617 14.59 43.45 -6.38
C PRO A 617 13.20 43.22 -5.77
N LEU A 618 13.05 42.12 -5.04
CA LEU A 618 11.82 41.79 -4.32
C LEU A 618 11.96 42.14 -2.83
N PRO A 619 11.00 42.86 -2.24
CA PRO A 619 10.93 43.04 -0.80
C PRO A 619 10.80 41.71 -0.05
N ALA A 620 11.38 41.61 1.14
CA ALA A 620 11.36 40.38 1.94
C ALA A 620 9.95 39.81 2.23
N PRO A 621 8.89 40.61 2.49
CA PRO A 621 7.55 40.07 2.68
C PRO A 621 7.01 39.36 1.42
N GLU A 622 7.25 39.95 0.24
CA GLU A 622 6.81 39.39 -1.04
C GLU A 622 7.62 38.13 -1.40
N ALA A 623 8.93 38.14 -1.15
CA ALA A 623 9.78 36.96 -1.31
C ALA A 623 9.33 35.81 -0.39
N ARG A 624 8.98 36.10 0.87
CA ARG A 624 8.50 35.09 1.83
C ARG A 624 7.24 34.39 1.36
N GLU A 625 6.28 35.13 0.80
CA GLU A 625 5.05 34.55 0.27
C GLU A 625 5.33 33.59 -0.88
N LEU A 626 6.23 33.97 -1.80
CA LEU A 626 6.63 33.13 -2.92
C LEU A 626 7.42 31.88 -2.46
N LEU A 627 8.27 32.02 -1.44
CA LEU A 627 9.04 30.91 -0.87
C LEU A 627 8.15 29.92 -0.11
N ALA A 628 7.16 30.41 0.65
CA ALA A 628 6.18 29.56 1.33
C ALA A 628 5.33 28.74 0.34
N ALA A 629 5.18 29.22 -0.89
CA ALA A 629 4.52 28.54 -1.99
C ALA A 629 5.42 27.58 -2.79
N ALA A 630 6.72 27.56 -2.53
CA ALA A 630 7.69 26.85 -3.35
C ALA A 630 7.83 25.33 -3.09
N PRO A 631 7.49 24.76 -1.91
CA PRO A 631 7.45 23.31 -1.75
C PRO A 631 6.59 22.63 -2.83
N PRO A 632 7.01 21.46 -3.37
CA PRO A 632 6.32 20.77 -4.47
C PRO A 632 4.93 20.27 -4.11
N PHE A 633 4.70 20.04 -2.82
CA PHE A 633 3.43 19.70 -2.21
C PHE A 633 3.54 20.03 -0.72
N ARG A 634 2.39 20.18 -0.08
CA ARG A 634 2.29 20.30 1.36
C ARG A 634 2.62 18.97 2.02
N ASP A 635 3.41 19.03 3.07
CA ASP A 635 3.84 17.88 3.84
C ASP A 635 3.94 18.29 5.32
N ASP A 636 3.21 17.64 6.22
CA ASP A 636 3.32 17.97 7.65
C ASP A 636 4.69 17.59 8.23
N ALA A 637 5.46 16.76 7.51
CA ALA A 637 6.86 16.51 7.81
C ALA A 637 7.83 17.55 7.18
N ALA A 638 7.37 18.46 6.32
CA ALA A 638 8.18 19.49 5.64
C ALA A 638 7.38 20.74 5.24
N PRO A 639 7.70 21.94 5.78
CA PRO A 639 9.06 22.49 5.75
C PRO A 639 9.65 22.73 7.15
N ASN A 640 10.98 22.63 7.26
CA ASN A 640 11.67 23.26 8.38
C ASN A 640 11.56 24.78 8.18
N ASP A 641 10.74 25.46 8.99
CA ASP A 641 10.55 26.92 8.94
C ASP A 641 11.90 27.66 8.94
N ASP A 642 12.92 27.11 9.61
CA ASP A 642 14.27 27.65 9.63
C ASP A 642 14.90 27.74 8.23
N VAL A 643 14.64 26.77 7.34
CA VAL A 643 15.19 26.76 5.97
C VAL A 643 14.54 27.87 5.14
N LEU A 644 13.22 28.02 5.23
CA LEU A 644 12.49 29.08 4.53
C LEU A 644 12.89 30.46 5.07
N ASP A 645 13.09 30.57 6.38
CA ASP A 645 13.61 31.77 7.03
C ASP A 645 15.02 32.13 6.54
N ALA A 646 15.90 31.14 6.43
CA ALA A 646 17.25 31.33 5.91
C ALA A 646 17.23 31.78 4.43
N LEU A 647 16.37 31.19 3.60
CA LEU A 647 16.20 31.62 2.21
C LEU A 647 15.64 33.05 2.11
N ASN A 648 14.71 33.43 2.99
CA ASN A 648 14.10 34.75 2.97
C ASN A 648 15.09 35.88 3.35
N ARG A 649 16.21 35.53 3.99
CA ARG A 649 17.32 36.47 4.25
C ARG A 649 18.19 36.71 3.02
N LEU A 650 18.07 35.88 1.99
CA LEU A 650 18.84 36.04 0.76
C LEU A 650 18.23 37.13 -0.14
N PRO A 651 19.08 37.85 -0.88
CA PRO A 651 18.64 38.73 -1.96
C PRO A 651 17.69 38.00 -2.91
N SER A 652 16.51 38.57 -3.13
CA SER A 652 15.48 38.00 -3.98
C SER A 652 15.15 38.95 -5.12
N TYR A 653 14.98 38.41 -6.32
CA TYR A 653 14.71 39.20 -7.52
C TYR A 653 13.59 38.59 -8.34
N ARG A 654 12.76 39.44 -8.95
CA ARG A 654 11.85 39.09 -10.04
C ARG A 654 12.55 39.39 -11.36
N LEU A 655 12.65 38.39 -12.23
CA LEU A 655 13.20 38.55 -13.57
C LEU A 655 12.07 38.46 -14.59
N VAL A 656 11.68 39.63 -15.11
CA VAL A 656 10.76 39.70 -16.24
C VAL A 656 11.57 39.55 -17.51
N TYR A 657 11.18 38.66 -18.42
CA TYR A 657 11.89 38.48 -19.69
C TYR A 657 10.96 37.96 -20.81
N GLY A 658 11.42 38.14 -22.05
CA GLY A 658 10.75 37.68 -23.28
C GLY A 658 10.85 36.17 -23.52
N ASP A 659 10.82 35.75 -24.78
CA ASP A 659 10.75 34.33 -25.14
C ASP A 659 12.08 33.60 -25.18
N ASP A 660 13.20 34.31 -25.23
CA ASP A 660 14.54 33.71 -25.32
C ASP A 660 15.08 33.32 -23.92
N PRO A 661 15.20 32.02 -23.61
CA PRO A 661 15.74 31.55 -22.33
C PRO A 661 17.24 31.92 -22.14
N ASN A 662 17.98 32.20 -23.21
CA ASN A 662 19.38 32.64 -23.11
C ASN A 662 19.48 34.01 -22.43
N MET A 663 18.49 34.88 -22.62
CA MET A 663 18.45 36.17 -21.94
C MET A 663 18.36 35.98 -20.43
N ALA A 664 17.51 35.08 -19.94
CA ALA A 664 17.43 34.79 -18.51
C ALA A 664 18.77 34.26 -17.95
N ALA A 665 19.45 33.38 -18.70
CA ALA A 665 20.74 32.84 -18.32
C ALA A 665 21.84 33.93 -18.16
N LEU A 666 21.82 34.98 -18.98
CA LEU A 666 22.74 36.11 -18.84
C LEU A 666 22.55 36.85 -17.50
N PHE A 667 21.29 37.05 -17.08
CA PHE A 667 20.99 37.66 -15.78
C PHE A 667 21.42 36.76 -14.62
N PHE A 668 21.27 35.44 -14.73
CA PHE A 668 21.77 34.51 -13.69
C PHE A 668 23.28 34.69 -13.45
N ARG A 669 24.06 34.78 -14.53
CA ARG A 669 25.50 35.03 -14.45
C ARG A 669 25.81 36.38 -13.79
N SER A 670 25.06 37.42 -14.18
CA SER A 670 25.23 38.78 -13.66
C SER A 670 25.01 38.83 -12.14
N VAL A 671 23.94 38.20 -11.66
CA VAL A 671 23.62 38.12 -10.22
C VAL A 671 24.74 37.40 -9.46
N LEU A 672 25.16 36.22 -9.91
CA LEU A 672 26.22 35.46 -9.26
C LEU A 672 27.57 36.22 -9.20
N ASN A 673 27.96 36.87 -10.30
CA ASN A 673 29.18 37.68 -10.34
C ASN A 673 29.11 38.89 -9.38
N THR A 674 27.95 39.54 -9.28
CA THR A 674 27.75 40.71 -8.41
C THR A 674 27.91 40.32 -6.94
N HIS A 675 27.32 39.20 -6.53
CA HIS A 675 27.45 38.72 -5.15
C HIS A 675 28.86 38.24 -4.81
N ALA A 676 29.54 37.56 -5.73
CA ALA A 676 30.94 37.19 -5.56
C ALA A 676 31.84 38.43 -5.32
N ALA A 677 31.60 39.52 -6.05
CA ALA A 677 32.34 40.77 -5.88
C ALA A 677 32.01 41.52 -4.58
N MET A 678 30.79 41.38 -4.04
CA MET A 678 30.40 41.98 -2.76
C MET A 678 31.03 41.24 -1.57
N GLU A 679 31.07 39.90 -1.62
CA GLU A 679 31.71 39.09 -0.58
C GLU A 679 33.23 39.28 -0.55
N ALA A 680 33.89 39.41 -1.70
CA ALA A 680 35.33 39.68 -1.74
C ALA A 680 35.74 41.06 -1.19
N ARG A 681 34.77 41.94 -0.92
CA ARG A 681 34.98 43.28 -0.34
C ARG A 681 34.64 43.34 1.16
N GLN A 682 34.02 42.29 1.72
CA GLN A 682 33.77 42.10 3.15
C GLN A 682 34.89 41.27 3.75
#